data_AF-A0A3D9ITF3-F1
#
_entry.id   AF-A0A3D9ITF3-F1
#
_cell.length_a   1.000
_cell.length_b   1.000
_cell.length_c   1.000
_cell.angle_alpha   90.00
_cell.angle_beta   90.00
_cell.angle_gamma   90.00
#
_symmetry.space_group_name_H-M   'P 1'
#
loop_
_entity.id
_entity.type
_entity.pdbx_description
1 polymer ?
#
loop_
_entity_poly.entity_id
_entity_poly.type
_entity_poly.pdbx_seq_one_letter_code
_entity_poly.pdbx_strand_id
1 'polypeptide(L)'
;MKVTVKVKHLVLFAVTVALVLTLLQLVVIPKVQLAQAQRQFENGTVGGKENLLHLIDTSSGDRKWALIRENMIENGSESIVYGYNVFIGSGSTQTQAVTTKQDAFVWSGEEKLPRLEAYVAGAPADGYLVRAAKQLALIYRTKGQWQEARTALELAEGRLQPGSESNKTALAFERAVLLKDEGKSQSSERLLQELIENRNPEDSYMNTKIARLLAQIWIEKGDIKSAHERISQELATFREQLKKDKEAFPEMGDFTSEDEEILTSMEAVLSKALSKGNVSPSIVSGEVKRNDGTPMVGVAVYLRESGAIYHSVIEGEPYQTVTDDEGRYRFEGVLPESYQLYLGLTYDQIDGWTWPVMYDDWIDIRGGEKIVKDVMLQPLIDVLTPINQKVIDTSAIRFEWTPVEDAAYYRLYGNITIENGSYGTLIRDGVEESFLDIPVDSLYAHTQGIAYKMVGDKSVVDPISLLGFANPDSRYSWYVEAYDAQNKLITRSNGYRLNEKSIKGLPFFYLKARTLNDADRLLLDDRFEEALIAYKNSYRADDKDSYSLKMIINIYEAQASMANKKSYDSVAIPYMERLALIDPTSNTLFKLFDFYDVRKDWQQVNKYYALIEKSGNGKVEPYVESRYASSLMNQGRLPESLEHFENAMENDPSHRFVGNFLATGLRLSGDFASAAISASRYMEHSPYDKDTPDWSELIKAMANEAKSTHERYVQALNQALDLYFRGEQSLIDDWLASANKPAIKAFVKALTEVK
;
A
#
# COMPACT_ATOMS: atom_id res chain seq x y z
N MET A 1 66.20 -54.01 1.70
CA MET A 1 66.34 -53.09 2.85
C MET A 1 65.24 -53.45 3.86
N LYS A 2 65.59 -54.03 5.02
CA LYS A 2 64.60 -54.43 6.05
C LYS A 2 64.42 -53.27 7.02
N VAL A 3 63.27 -52.60 6.99
CA VAL A 3 62.96 -51.51 7.93
C VAL A 3 62.50 -52.14 9.25
N THR A 4 63.29 -51.99 10.32
CA THR A 4 62.93 -52.44 11.67
C THR A 4 62.25 -51.30 12.42
N VAL A 5 60.92 -51.31 12.44
CA VAL A 5 60.13 -50.32 13.22
C VAL A 5 60.23 -50.68 14.70
N LYS A 6 60.81 -49.78 15.50
CA LYS A 6 60.89 -49.96 16.96
C LYS A 6 59.48 -49.88 17.56
N VAL A 7 59.11 -50.79 18.47
CA VAL A 7 57.79 -50.86 19.13
C VAL A 7 57.28 -49.51 19.64
N LYS A 8 58.18 -48.66 20.16
CA LYS A 8 57.84 -47.30 20.61
C LYS A 8 57.26 -46.39 19.51
N HIS A 9 57.66 -46.57 18.25
CA HIS A 9 57.12 -45.83 17.11
C HIS A 9 55.74 -46.36 16.70
N LEU A 10 55.48 -47.65 16.93
CA LEU A 10 54.20 -48.30 16.64
C LEU A 10 53.14 -47.90 17.67
N VAL A 11 53.53 -47.80 18.95
CA VAL A 11 52.68 -47.24 20.02
C VAL A 11 52.42 -45.74 19.79
N LEU A 12 53.46 -44.96 19.45
CA LEU A 12 53.29 -43.54 19.13
C LEU A 12 52.33 -43.36 17.95
N PHE A 13 52.49 -44.14 16.88
CA PHE A 13 51.61 -44.12 15.71
C PHE A 13 50.17 -44.48 16.07
N ALA A 14 49.95 -45.53 16.87
CA ALA A 14 48.61 -45.91 17.31
C ALA A 14 47.93 -44.82 18.16
N VAL A 15 48.69 -44.17 19.07
CA VAL A 15 48.20 -43.05 19.87
C VAL A 15 47.90 -41.83 18.99
N THR A 16 48.75 -41.52 18.01
CA THR A 16 48.51 -40.44 17.06
C THR A 16 47.28 -40.70 16.20
N VAL A 17 47.09 -41.93 15.71
CA VAL A 17 45.89 -42.31 14.94
C VAL A 17 44.64 -42.22 15.81
N ALA A 18 44.68 -42.68 17.07
CA ALA A 18 43.56 -42.55 17.99
C ALA A 18 43.24 -41.08 18.29
N LEU A 19 44.25 -40.23 18.49
CA LEU A 19 44.08 -38.78 18.67
C LEU A 19 43.48 -38.13 17.42
N VAL A 20 43.96 -38.47 16.23
CA VAL A 20 43.44 -37.94 14.96
C VAL A 20 42.01 -38.39 14.72
N LEU A 21 41.68 -39.66 14.98
CA LEU A 21 40.31 -40.18 14.88
C LEU A 21 39.37 -39.51 15.88
N THR A 22 39.84 -39.29 17.11
CA THR A 22 39.08 -38.58 18.15
C THR A 22 38.85 -37.13 17.74
N LEU A 23 39.87 -36.46 17.18
CA LEU A 23 39.76 -35.08 16.69
C LEU A 23 38.85 -34.98 15.45
N LEU A 24 38.92 -35.96 14.55
CA LEU A 24 38.01 -36.09 13.41
C LEU A 24 36.56 -36.25 13.89
N GLN A 25 36.29 -37.15 14.83
CA GLN A 25 34.94 -37.42 15.32
C GLN A 25 34.37 -36.28 16.17
N LEU A 26 35.17 -35.66 17.03
CA LEU A 26 34.68 -34.64 17.96
C LEU A 26 34.70 -33.22 17.39
N VAL A 27 35.56 -32.92 16.40
CA VAL A 27 35.77 -31.56 15.89
C VAL A 27 35.45 -31.41 14.41
N VAL A 28 35.96 -32.30 13.55
CA VAL A 28 35.89 -32.12 12.08
C VAL A 28 34.53 -32.56 11.52
N ILE A 29 34.10 -33.80 11.78
CA ILE A 29 32.84 -34.36 11.27
C ILE A 29 31.64 -33.47 11.64
N PRO A 30 31.48 -33.00 12.89
CA PRO A 30 30.35 -32.16 13.24
C PRO A 30 30.35 -30.79 12.57
N LYS A 31 31.52 -30.23 12.21
CA LYS A 31 31.61 -28.97 11.45
C LYS A 31 31.24 -29.17 9.98
N VAL A 32 31.65 -30.29 9.40
CA VAL A 32 31.27 -30.65 8.02
C VAL A 32 29.77 -30.91 7.93
N GLN A 33 29.19 -31.61 8.91
CA GLN A 33 27.74 -31.82 8.98
C GLN A 33 26.97 -30.51 9.13
N LEU A 34 27.44 -29.57 9.96
CA LEU A 34 26.84 -28.24 10.07
C LEU A 34 26.89 -27.48 8.75
N ALA A 35 28.06 -27.42 8.12
CA ALA A 35 28.22 -26.72 6.84
C ALA A 35 27.41 -27.38 5.72
N GLN A 36 27.24 -28.70 5.74
CA GLN A 36 26.37 -29.41 4.81
C GLN A 36 24.90 -29.15 5.09
N ALA A 37 24.46 -29.18 6.36
CA ALA A 37 23.09 -28.88 6.73
C ALA A 37 22.71 -27.43 6.40
N GLN A 38 23.59 -26.46 6.70
CA GLN A 38 23.43 -25.06 6.31
C GLN A 38 23.36 -24.92 4.80
N ARG A 39 24.29 -25.50 4.03
CA ARG A 39 24.22 -25.46 2.56
C ARG A 39 23.00 -26.15 1.99
N GLN A 40 22.57 -27.26 2.57
CA GLN A 40 21.37 -27.97 2.14
C GLN A 40 20.12 -27.12 2.40
N PHE A 41 20.07 -26.48 3.56
CA PHE A 41 19.00 -25.55 3.92
C PHE A 41 19.03 -24.30 3.03
N GLU A 42 20.20 -23.73 2.76
CA GLU A 42 20.43 -22.59 1.87
C GLU A 42 20.04 -22.84 0.43
N ASN A 43 20.29 -24.04 -0.08
CA ASN A 43 19.89 -24.41 -1.43
C ASN A 43 18.42 -24.87 -1.52
N GLY A 44 17.63 -24.72 -0.44
CA GLY A 44 16.24 -25.17 -0.40
C GLY A 44 16.07 -26.68 -0.61
N THR A 45 17.11 -27.48 -0.35
CA THR A 45 17.02 -28.93 -0.56
C THR A 45 16.13 -29.57 0.49
N VAL A 46 15.27 -30.49 0.04
CA VAL A 46 14.35 -31.27 0.89
C VAL A 46 15.13 -31.94 2.02
N GLY A 47 14.74 -31.70 3.27
CA GLY A 47 15.39 -32.27 4.47
C GLY A 47 16.46 -31.38 5.12
N GLY A 48 16.89 -30.28 4.47
CA GLY A 48 17.92 -29.39 5.03
C GLY A 48 17.51 -28.73 6.35
N LYS A 49 16.22 -28.36 6.45
CA LYS A 49 15.62 -27.75 7.65
C LYS A 49 15.58 -28.72 8.82
N GLU A 50 15.11 -29.94 8.58
CA GLU A 50 15.01 -31.01 9.57
C GLU A 50 16.39 -31.42 10.09
N ASN A 51 17.38 -31.49 9.20
CA ASN A 51 18.77 -31.77 9.57
C ASN A 51 19.34 -30.70 10.51
N LEU A 52 19.07 -29.42 10.24
CA LEU A 52 19.53 -28.31 11.07
C LEU A 52 18.82 -28.30 12.43
N LEU A 53 17.52 -28.55 12.48
CA LEU A 53 16.76 -28.71 13.74
C LEU A 53 17.31 -29.86 14.59
N HIS A 54 17.52 -31.02 13.97
CA HIS A 54 18.09 -32.18 14.64
C HIS A 54 19.49 -31.89 15.20
N LEU A 55 20.32 -31.15 14.45
CA LEU A 55 21.65 -30.75 14.89
C LEU A 55 21.60 -29.78 16.09
N ILE A 56 20.64 -28.85 16.11
CA ILE A 56 20.42 -27.94 17.25
C ILE A 56 19.99 -28.74 18.48
N ASP A 57 19.05 -29.68 18.33
CA ASP A 57 18.48 -30.42 19.46
C ASP A 57 19.46 -31.41 20.07
N THR A 58 20.34 -32.00 19.26
CA THR A 58 21.38 -32.94 19.71
C THR A 58 22.65 -32.26 20.20
N SER A 59 22.81 -30.96 19.97
CA SER A 59 23.94 -30.17 20.50
C SER A 59 23.78 -29.85 21.98
N SER A 60 24.90 -29.65 22.68
CA SER A 60 24.92 -29.31 24.12
C SER A 60 25.89 -28.15 24.42
N GLY A 61 25.68 -27.48 25.55
CA GLY A 61 26.54 -26.39 26.03
C GLY A 61 26.59 -25.20 25.06
N ASP A 62 27.74 -24.54 24.99
CA ASP A 62 27.95 -23.32 24.19
C ASP A 62 27.60 -23.49 22.71
N ARG A 63 27.82 -24.70 22.17
CA ARG A 63 27.50 -25.00 20.77
C ARG A 63 26.00 -24.91 20.50
N LYS A 64 25.16 -25.43 21.40
CA LYS A 64 23.71 -25.35 21.27
C LYS A 64 23.26 -23.89 21.22
N TRP A 65 23.79 -23.08 22.13
CA TRP A 65 23.45 -21.66 22.22
C TRP A 65 23.92 -20.87 21.01
N ALA A 66 25.12 -21.14 20.49
CA ALA A 66 25.62 -20.53 19.26
C ALA A 66 24.71 -20.83 18.07
N LEU A 67 24.30 -22.09 17.90
CA LEU A 67 23.40 -22.47 16.80
C LEU A 67 22.03 -21.80 16.91
N ILE A 68 21.46 -21.70 18.12
CA ILE A 68 20.18 -21.00 18.32
C ILE A 68 20.32 -19.50 18.03
N ARG A 69 21.43 -18.85 18.44
CA ARG A 69 21.69 -17.44 18.13
C ARG A 69 21.71 -17.18 16.63
N GLU A 70 22.61 -17.87 15.94
CA GLU A 70 22.90 -17.66 14.51
C GLU A 70 21.71 -18.02 13.62
N ASN A 71 21.00 -19.11 13.95
CA ASN A 71 19.98 -19.63 13.04
C ASN A 71 18.58 -19.14 13.40
N MET A 72 18.26 -18.92 14.68
CA MET A 72 16.88 -18.63 15.12
C MET A 72 16.68 -17.22 15.70
N ILE A 73 17.61 -16.72 16.53
CA ILE A 73 17.46 -15.41 17.17
C ILE A 73 17.82 -14.29 16.19
N GLU A 74 18.96 -14.38 15.50
CA GLU A 74 19.39 -13.34 14.55
C GLU A 74 18.41 -13.17 13.38
N ASN A 75 17.87 -14.27 12.87
CA ASN A 75 16.89 -14.29 11.78
C ASN A 75 15.44 -14.17 12.28
N GLY A 76 15.24 -13.84 13.56
CA GLY A 76 13.93 -13.71 14.17
C GLY A 76 13.46 -12.26 14.29
N SER A 77 12.15 -12.06 14.18
CA SER A 77 11.52 -10.76 14.43
C SER A 77 11.12 -10.58 15.89
N GLU A 78 11.46 -9.42 16.44
CA GLU A 78 11.00 -8.94 17.76
C GLU A 78 9.74 -8.07 17.68
N SER A 79 9.28 -7.77 16.47
CA SER A 79 8.13 -6.90 16.19
C SER A 79 7.10 -7.65 15.36
N ILE A 80 5.82 -7.27 15.50
CA ILE A 80 4.75 -7.77 14.63
C ILE A 80 5.09 -7.45 13.17
N VAL A 81 5.56 -6.24 12.88
CA VAL A 81 5.80 -5.76 11.51
C VAL A 81 6.86 -6.59 10.77
N TYR A 82 7.95 -7.00 11.41
CA TYR A 82 8.96 -7.82 10.70
C TYR A 82 8.65 -9.33 10.72
N GLY A 83 7.48 -9.73 11.26
CA GLY A 83 7.03 -11.11 11.31
C GLY A 83 6.33 -11.61 10.04
N TYR A 84 6.04 -10.73 9.08
CA TYR A 84 5.23 -11.02 7.90
C TYR A 84 5.98 -10.77 6.59
N ASN A 85 5.56 -11.46 5.54
CA ASN A 85 6.22 -11.38 4.23
C ASN A 85 5.56 -10.34 3.32
N VAL A 86 4.24 -10.23 3.43
CA VAL A 86 3.41 -9.41 2.55
C VAL A 86 2.48 -8.57 3.39
N PHE A 87 2.40 -7.29 3.07
CA PHE A 87 1.36 -6.39 3.57
C PHE A 87 0.40 -6.05 2.44
N ILE A 88 -0.88 -6.27 2.67
CA ILE A 88 -1.95 -5.98 1.71
C ILE A 88 -2.88 -4.96 2.34
N GLY A 89 -3.17 -3.87 1.64
CA GLY A 89 -4.19 -2.89 2.04
C GLY A 89 -4.94 -2.35 0.83
N SER A 90 -5.93 -1.50 1.11
CA SER A 90 -6.68 -0.77 0.09
C SER A 90 -5.70 0.02 -0.80
N GLY A 91 -5.46 -0.46 -2.02
CA GLY A 91 -4.64 0.25 -3.01
C GLY A 91 -3.13 0.08 -2.94
N SER A 92 -2.61 -0.76 -2.05
CA SER A 92 -1.17 -1.09 -2.05
C SER A 92 -0.88 -2.51 -1.59
N THR A 93 0.18 -3.07 -2.13
CA THR A 93 0.80 -4.31 -1.65
C THR A 93 2.28 -4.04 -1.46
N GLN A 94 2.79 -4.42 -0.31
CA GLN A 94 4.19 -4.22 0.06
C GLN A 94 4.79 -5.59 0.37
N THR A 95 5.98 -5.85 -0.15
CA THR A 95 6.77 -7.01 0.24
C THR A 95 7.91 -6.53 1.10
N GLN A 96 8.04 -7.05 2.32
CA GLN A 96 9.24 -6.81 3.10
C GLN A 96 10.35 -7.74 2.60
N ALA A 97 11.51 -7.17 2.24
CA ALA A 97 12.73 -7.94 2.17
C ALA A 97 13.10 -8.33 3.60
N VAL A 98 12.85 -9.60 3.96
CA VAL A 98 13.13 -10.11 5.30
C VAL A 98 14.65 -10.03 5.55
N THR A 99 15.04 -9.08 6.39
CA THR A 99 16.38 -8.87 7.00
C THR A 99 17.52 -8.31 6.13
N THR A 100 18.56 -7.84 6.83
CA THR A 100 19.86 -7.39 6.29
C THR A 100 20.64 -8.50 5.56
N LYS A 101 20.20 -9.75 5.65
CA LYS A 101 20.61 -10.85 4.78
C LYS A 101 19.42 -11.21 3.90
N GLN A 102 19.50 -10.87 2.62
CA GLN A 102 18.48 -11.09 1.59
C GLN A 102 18.00 -12.57 1.46
N ASP A 103 18.66 -13.50 2.16
CA ASP A 103 18.45 -14.95 2.15
C ASP A 103 18.19 -15.57 3.55
N ALA A 104 17.85 -14.77 4.58
CA ALA A 104 17.63 -15.31 5.93
C ALA A 104 16.35 -16.16 6.01
N PHE A 105 16.51 -17.42 6.40
CA PHE A 105 15.41 -18.39 6.49
C PHE A 105 14.41 -18.05 7.59
N VAL A 106 13.12 -18.21 7.30
CA VAL A 106 12.02 -18.01 8.24
C VAL A 106 11.72 -19.34 8.96
N TRP A 107 11.85 -19.34 10.28
CA TRP A 107 11.43 -20.45 11.14
C TRP A 107 9.99 -20.25 11.62
N SER A 108 9.20 -21.31 11.66
CA SER A 108 7.85 -21.24 12.22
C SER A 108 7.89 -21.00 13.72
N GLY A 109 6.83 -20.40 14.27
CA GLY A 109 6.71 -20.21 15.73
C GLY A 109 6.84 -21.53 16.49
N GLU A 110 6.28 -22.62 15.97
CA GLU A 110 6.37 -23.96 16.58
C GLU A 110 7.78 -24.52 16.59
N GLU A 111 8.56 -24.26 15.54
CA GLU A 111 9.96 -24.67 15.47
C GLU A 111 10.82 -23.86 16.44
N LYS A 112 10.56 -22.56 16.57
CA LYS A 112 11.34 -21.69 17.46
C LYS A 112 11.02 -21.93 18.93
N LEU A 113 9.75 -22.14 19.27
CA LEU A 113 9.24 -22.15 20.63
C LEU A 113 10.11 -22.95 21.62
N PRO A 114 10.33 -24.28 21.46
CA PRO A 114 11.08 -25.07 22.43
C PRO A 114 12.56 -24.66 22.54
N ARG A 115 13.15 -24.10 21.47
CA ARG A 115 14.55 -23.64 21.50
C ARG A 115 14.67 -22.28 22.17
N LEU A 116 13.74 -21.37 21.94
CA LEU A 116 13.71 -20.08 22.60
C LEU A 116 13.43 -20.22 24.09
N GLU A 117 12.53 -21.12 24.49
CA GLU A 117 12.31 -21.46 25.91
C GLU A 117 13.59 -21.94 26.58
N ALA A 118 14.28 -22.91 25.96
CA ALA A 118 15.53 -23.43 26.47
C ALA A 118 16.62 -22.34 26.57
N TYR A 119 16.65 -21.43 25.60
CA TYR A 119 17.60 -20.33 25.55
C TYR A 119 17.33 -19.31 26.68
N VAL A 120 16.08 -18.85 26.81
CA VAL A 120 15.68 -17.88 27.84
C VAL A 120 15.90 -18.44 29.26
N ALA A 121 15.71 -19.75 29.44
CA ALA A 121 15.95 -20.40 30.73
C ALA A 121 17.45 -20.62 31.05
N GLY A 122 18.26 -21.01 30.06
CA GLY A 122 19.59 -21.61 30.34
C GLY A 122 20.80 -21.01 29.62
N ALA A 123 20.62 -20.19 28.58
CA ALA A 123 21.75 -19.64 27.80
C ALA A 123 22.42 -18.43 28.49
N PRO A 124 23.63 -18.00 28.10
CA PRO A 124 24.29 -16.83 28.71
C PRO A 124 23.41 -15.57 28.70
N ALA A 125 23.48 -14.78 29.79
CA ALA A 125 22.72 -13.55 29.96
C ALA A 125 23.40 -12.36 29.25
N ASP A 126 23.43 -12.41 27.91
CA ASP A 126 23.94 -11.36 27.04
C ASP A 126 22.80 -10.71 26.23
N GLY A 127 23.13 -9.82 25.28
CA GLY A 127 22.12 -9.12 24.46
C GLY A 127 21.18 -10.07 23.69
N TYR A 128 21.61 -11.30 23.37
CA TYR A 128 20.75 -12.28 22.72
C TYR A 128 19.66 -12.82 23.65
N LEU A 129 19.85 -12.78 24.96
CA LEU A 129 18.80 -13.15 25.92
C LEU A 129 17.59 -12.22 25.80
N VAL A 130 17.83 -10.91 25.67
CA VAL A 130 16.78 -9.91 25.50
C VAL A 130 16.00 -10.18 24.22
N ARG A 131 16.71 -10.32 23.10
CA ARG A 131 16.12 -10.62 21.79
C ARG A 131 15.30 -11.93 21.82
N ALA A 132 15.86 -13.00 22.39
CA ALA A 132 15.18 -14.29 22.52
C ALA A 132 13.90 -14.19 23.36
N ALA A 133 13.94 -13.44 24.47
CA ALA A 133 12.78 -13.26 25.34
C ALA A 133 11.66 -12.47 24.66
N LYS A 134 12.00 -11.41 23.90
CA LYS A 134 11.02 -10.65 23.10
C LYS A 134 10.38 -11.52 22.01
N GLN A 135 11.18 -12.29 21.28
CA GLN A 135 10.68 -13.22 20.26
C GLN A 135 9.79 -14.31 20.87
N LEU A 136 10.18 -14.86 22.02
CA LEU A 136 9.40 -15.86 22.74
C LEU A 136 8.06 -15.28 23.23
N ALA A 137 8.10 -14.08 23.81
CA ALA A 137 6.91 -13.37 24.25
C ALA A 137 5.96 -13.06 23.08
N LEU A 138 6.49 -12.69 21.92
CA LEU A 138 5.69 -12.47 20.71
C LEU A 138 5.00 -13.77 20.25
N ILE A 139 5.72 -14.91 20.22
CA ILE A 139 5.11 -16.21 19.87
C ILE A 139 4.02 -16.60 20.87
N TYR A 140 4.23 -16.35 22.16
CA TYR A 140 3.22 -16.62 23.17
C TYR A 140 2.01 -15.70 23.05
N ARG A 141 2.24 -14.42 22.77
CA ARG A 141 1.21 -13.42 22.49
C ARG A 141 0.33 -13.85 21.33
N THR A 142 0.90 -14.30 20.21
CA THR A 142 0.11 -14.73 19.03
C THR A 142 -0.71 -16.00 19.27
N LYS A 143 -0.40 -16.76 20.33
CA LYS A 143 -1.18 -17.93 20.80
C LYS A 143 -2.14 -17.59 21.95
N GLY A 144 -2.28 -16.31 22.33
CA GLY A 144 -3.10 -15.89 23.48
C GLY A 144 -2.55 -16.33 24.85
N GLN A 145 -1.28 -16.76 24.92
CA GLN A 145 -0.61 -17.26 26.14
C GLN A 145 0.04 -16.10 26.91
N TRP A 146 -0.79 -15.16 27.38
CA TRP A 146 -0.37 -13.89 27.96
C TRP A 146 0.51 -14.03 29.20
N GLN A 147 0.24 -15.05 30.03
CA GLN A 147 1.00 -15.26 31.27
C GLN A 147 2.40 -15.80 30.97
N GLU A 148 2.51 -16.76 30.06
CA GLU A 148 3.75 -17.33 29.58
C GLU A 148 4.63 -16.27 28.90
N ALA A 149 4.02 -15.40 28.08
CA ALA A 149 4.70 -14.27 27.46
C ALA A 149 5.34 -13.35 28.52
N ARG A 150 4.58 -12.95 29.54
CA ARG A 150 5.11 -12.09 30.63
C ARG A 150 6.18 -12.80 31.46
N THR A 151 5.97 -14.08 31.79
CA THR A 151 6.94 -14.87 32.55
C THR A 151 8.27 -15.05 31.80
N ALA A 152 8.24 -15.19 30.47
CA ALA A 152 9.46 -15.23 29.67
C ALA A 152 10.28 -13.93 29.78
N LEU A 153 9.61 -12.77 29.72
CA LEU A 153 10.25 -11.47 29.86
C LEU A 153 10.81 -11.25 31.28
N GLU A 154 10.04 -11.59 32.32
CA GLU A 154 10.44 -11.49 33.72
C GLU A 154 11.65 -12.40 34.05
N LEU A 155 11.64 -13.62 33.49
CA LEU A 155 12.76 -14.55 33.65
C LEU A 155 14.04 -13.99 33.00
N ALA A 156 13.94 -13.41 31.80
CA ALA A 156 15.08 -12.78 31.15
C ALA A 156 15.60 -11.58 31.93
N GLU A 157 14.69 -10.71 32.40
CA GLU A 157 15.00 -9.52 33.19
C GLU A 157 15.77 -9.88 34.47
N GLY A 158 15.31 -10.89 35.23
CA GLY A 158 15.94 -11.35 36.46
C GLY A 158 17.32 -11.97 36.29
N ARG A 159 17.70 -12.36 35.05
CA ARG A 159 19.02 -12.93 34.73
C ARG A 159 20.03 -11.87 34.29
N LEU A 160 19.61 -10.66 33.95
CA LEU A 160 20.49 -9.58 33.50
C LEU A 160 21.35 -9.05 34.65
N GLN A 161 22.61 -8.77 34.35
CA GLN A 161 23.57 -8.25 35.33
C GLN A 161 23.32 -6.76 35.66
N PRO A 162 23.77 -6.27 36.83
CA PRO A 162 23.81 -4.83 37.12
C PRO A 162 24.52 -4.05 36.01
N GLY A 163 23.96 -2.90 35.60
CA GLY A 163 24.47 -2.09 34.49
C GLY A 163 23.78 -2.36 33.13
N SER A 164 22.85 -3.31 33.06
CA SER A 164 22.04 -3.60 31.87
C SER A 164 20.71 -2.85 31.85
N GLU A 165 20.66 -1.61 32.36
CA GLU A 165 19.39 -0.91 32.64
C GLU A 165 18.56 -0.64 31.38
N SER A 166 19.18 -0.27 30.25
CA SER A 166 18.46 -0.11 28.97
C SER A 166 17.77 -1.41 28.52
N ASN A 167 18.44 -2.57 28.69
CA ASN A 167 17.86 -3.88 28.37
C ASN A 167 16.69 -4.24 29.30
N LYS A 168 16.78 -3.91 30.59
CA LYS A 168 15.68 -4.12 31.54
C LYS A 168 14.49 -3.22 31.20
N THR A 169 14.73 -1.94 30.91
CA THR A 169 13.71 -1.00 30.42
C THR A 169 13.01 -1.52 29.17
N ALA A 170 13.77 -2.07 28.21
CA ALA A 170 13.21 -2.66 27.01
C ALA A 170 12.29 -3.86 27.33
N LEU A 171 12.69 -4.78 28.21
CA LEU A 171 11.85 -5.92 28.62
C LEU A 171 10.61 -5.49 29.41
N ALA A 172 10.75 -4.51 30.30
CA ALA A 172 9.64 -3.94 31.06
C ALA A 172 8.64 -3.20 30.15
N PHE A 173 9.12 -2.50 29.12
CA PHE A 173 8.25 -1.89 28.12
C PHE A 173 7.43 -2.94 27.37
N GLU A 174 8.04 -4.05 26.92
CA GLU A 174 7.29 -5.14 26.27
C GLU A 174 6.24 -5.76 27.21
N ARG A 175 6.52 -5.85 28.52
CA ARG A 175 5.52 -6.28 29.51
C ARG A 175 4.35 -5.29 29.60
N ALA A 176 4.60 -3.99 29.50
CA ALA A 176 3.53 -2.99 29.44
C ALA A 176 2.67 -3.16 28.18
N VAL A 177 3.30 -3.40 27.02
CA VAL A 177 2.58 -3.72 25.76
C VAL A 177 1.65 -4.93 25.96
N LEU A 178 2.18 -6.05 26.50
CA LEU A 178 1.38 -7.25 26.77
C LEU A 178 0.23 -6.97 27.74
N LEU A 179 0.44 -6.18 28.79
CA LEU A 179 -0.60 -5.82 29.75
C LEU A 179 -1.71 -5.00 29.09
N LYS A 180 -1.35 -4.05 28.21
CA LYS A 180 -2.33 -3.27 27.45
C LYS A 180 -3.15 -4.19 26.54
N ASP A 181 -2.50 -5.06 25.78
CA ASP A 181 -3.16 -5.96 24.83
C ASP A 181 -4.06 -7.00 25.53
N GLU A 182 -3.71 -7.42 26.75
CA GLU A 182 -4.56 -8.27 27.60
C GLU A 182 -5.76 -7.50 28.20
N GLY A 183 -5.91 -6.19 27.93
CA GLY A 183 -6.96 -5.34 28.49
C GLY A 183 -6.69 -4.89 29.94
N LYS A 184 -5.46 -5.06 30.45
CA LYS A 184 -5.03 -4.61 31.79
C LYS A 184 -4.40 -3.22 31.75
N SER A 185 -5.08 -2.26 31.13
CA SER A 185 -4.54 -0.92 30.86
C SER A 185 -4.09 -0.16 32.12
N GLN A 186 -4.71 -0.38 33.29
CA GLN A 186 -4.27 0.24 34.55
C GLN A 186 -2.92 -0.31 35.04
N SER A 187 -2.67 -1.61 34.88
CA SER A 187 -1.39 -2.22 35.22
C SER A 187 -0.29 -1.79 34.25
N SER A 188 -0.63 -1.70 32.96
CA SER A 188 0.28 -1.17 31.93
C SER A 188 0.67 0.29 32.23
N GLU A 189 -0.31 1.14 32.51
CA GLU A 189 -0.07 2.55 32.84
C GLU A 189 0.85 2.71 34.05
N ARG A 190 0.62 1.94 35.13
CA ARG A 190 1.48 2.00 36.32
C ARG A 190 2.93 1.63 35.97
N LEU A 191 3.13 0.56 35.21
CA LEU A 191 4.47 0.14 34.79
C LEU A 191 5.13 1.21 33.89
N LEU A 192 4.38 1.84 32.99
CA LEU A 192 4.91 2.94 32.17
C LEU A 192 5.29 4.16 33.02
N GLN A 193 4.49 4.51 34.03
CA GLN A 193 4.82 5.59 34.96
C GLN A 193 6.11 5.29 35.73
N GLU A 194 6.30 4.06 36.21
CA GLU A 194 7.56 3.63 36.86
C GLU A 194 8.77 3.73 35.90
N LEU A 195 8.59 3.40 34.61
CA LEU A 195 9.63 3.57 33.60
C LEU A 195 9.95 5.04 33.33
N ILE A 196 8.94 5.92 33.35
CA ILE A 196 9.09 7.37 33.15
C ILE A 196 9.87 8.01 34.30
N GLU A 197 9.64 7.57 35.54
CA GLU A 197 10.33 8.05 36.73
C GLU A 197 11.82 7.69 36.74
N ASN A 198 12.16 6.52 36.19
CA ASN A 198 13.53 5.98 36.16
C ASN A 198 14.21 6.11 34.79
N ARG A 199 13.63 6.89 33.86
CA ARG A 199 14.09 6.94 32.47
C ARG A 199 15.47 7.55 32.33
N ASN A 200 16.19 7.10 31.30
CA ASN A 200 17.35 7.83 30.78
C ASN A 200 16.86 8.95 29.85
N PRO A 201 17.08 10.25 30.15
CA PRO A 201 16.64 11.34 29.29
C PRO A 201 17.25 11.32 27.89
N GLU A 202 18.45 10.74 27.74
CA GLU A 202 19.17 10.64 26.46
C GLU A 202 18.66 9.49 25.58
N ASP A 203 17.85 8.56 26.11
CA ASP A 203 17.26 7.45 25.35
C ASP A 203 15.96 7.90 24.68
N SER A 204 16.10 8.80 23.70
CA SER A 204 14.96 9.43 23.01
C SER A 204 14.03 8.42 22.33
N TYR A 205 14.60 7.33 21.81
CA TYR A 205 13.85 6.23 21.19
C TYR A 205 12.90 5.55 22.19
N MET A 206 13.41 5.11 23.35
CA MET A 206 12.53 4.46 24.33
C MET A 206 11.56 5.44 24.99
N ASN A 207 11.97 6.69 25.21
CA ASN A 207 11.09 7.71 25.78
C ASN A 207 9.89 7.99 24.86
N THR A 208 10.12 8.06 23.55
CA THR A 208 9.07 8.17 22.54
C THR A 208 8.12 6.99 22.57
N LYS A 209 8.64 5.75 22.57
CA LYS A 209 7.82 4.53 22.67
C LYS A 209 6.94 4.51 23.93
N ILE A 210 7.50 4.88 25.08
CA ILE A 210 6.79 4.95 26.36
C ILE A 210 5.68 6.01 26.31
N ALA A 211 5.99 7.22 25.81
CA ALA A 211 5.03 8.31 25.71
C ALA A 211 3.83 7.94 24.82
N ARG A 212 4.10 7.29 23.69
CA ARG A 212 3.08 6.84 22.73
C ARG A 212 2.15 5.79 23.31
N LEU A 213 2.69 4.75 23.96
CA LEU A 213 1.89 3.70 24.57
C LEU A 213 1.01 4.25 25.70
N LEU A 214 1.55 5.19 26.51
CA LEU A 214 0.80 5.86 27.56
C LEU A 214 -0.33 6.73 27.01
N ALA A 215 -0.04 7.53 25.97
CA ALA A 215 -1.04 8.33 25.29
C ALA A 215 -2.17 7.45 24.73
N GLN A 216 -1.85 6.30 24.14
CA GLN A 216 -2.85 5.35 23.65
C GLN A 216 -3.76 4.84 24.78
N ILE A 217 -3.19 4.49 25.95
CA ILE A 217 -3.98 4.09 27.12
C ILE A 217 -4.92 5.22 27.59
N TRP A 218 -4.47 6.47 27.56
CA TRP A 218 -5.31 7.60 27.92
C TRP A 218 -6.39 7.89 26.88
N ILE A 219 -6.08 7.73 25.59
CA ILE A 219 -7.07 7.78 24.52
C ILE A 219 -8.16 6.73 24.75
N GLU A 220 -7.80 5.47 25.03
CA GLU A 220 -8.77 4.40 25.34
C GLU A 220 -9.71 4.75 26.51
N LYS A 221 -9.22 5.54 27.48
CA LYS A 221 -10.01 6.02 28.63
C LYS A 221 -10.83 7.28 28.34
N GLY A 222 -10.70 7.85 27.14
CA GLY A 222 -11.31 9.12 26.76
C GLY A 222 -10.59 10.36 27.32
N ASP A 223 -9.40 10.22 27.89
CA ASP A 223 -8.58 11.34 28.38
C ASP A 223 -7.67 11.87 27.26
N ILE A 224 -8.31 12.40 26.22
CA ILE A 224 -7.64 12.95 25.03
C ILE A 224 -6.73 14.11 25.40
N LYS A 225 -7.09 14.89 26.43
CA LYS A 225 -6.32 16.04 26.88
C LYS A 225 -4.97 15.62 27.46
N SER A 226 -4.95 14.66 28.39
CA SER A 226 -3.68 14.16 28.95
C SER A 226 -2.81 13.50 27.87
N ALA A 227 -3.43 12.76 26.94
CA ALA A 227 -2.74 12.18 25.78
C ALA A 227 -2.05 13.26 24.94
N HIS A 228 -2.77 14.32 24.58
CA HIS A 228 -2.24 15.45 23.83
C HIS A 228 -1.07 16.12 24.57
N GLU A 229 -1.26 16.50 25.84
CA GLU A 229 -0.22 17.17 26.64
C GLU A 229 1.07 16.36 26.69
N ARG A 230 0.98 15.03 26.84
CA ARG A 230 2.15 14.15 26.87
C ARG A 230 2.84 14.03 25.51
N ILE A 231 2.08 13.84 24.43
CA ILE A 231 2.68 13.76 23.09
C ILE A 231 3.34 15.08 22.72
N SER A 232 2.70 16.23 22.97
CA SER A 232 3.30 17.54 22.72
C SER A 232 4.58 17.75 23.54
N GLN A 233 4.61 17.33 24.81
CA GLN A 233 5.80 17.42 25.65
C GLN A 233 6.95 16.54 25.13
N GLU A 234 6.66 15.30 24.73
CA GLU A 234 7.66 14.38 24.19
C GLU A 234 8.19 14.90 22.85
N LEU A 235 7.31 15.35 21.94
CA LEU A 235 7.69 15.92 20.65
C LEU A 235 8.60 17.15 20.81
N ALA A 236 8.31 18.04 21.75
CA ALA A 236 9.16 19.18 22.05
C ALA A 236 10.55 18.74 22.55
N THR A 237 10.59 17.74 23.44
CA THR A 237 11.84 17.19 23.98
C THR A 237 12.66 16.51 22.88
N PHE A 238 12.00 15.71 22.04
CA PHE A 238 12.60 15.02 20.91
C PHE A 238 13.23 16.00 19.91
N ARG A 239 12.50 17.06 19.53
CA ARG A 239 13.01 18.11 18.62
C ARG A 239 14.20 18.86 19.19
N GLU A 240 14.21 19.15 20.50
CA GLU A 240 15.35 19.76 21.19
C GLU A 240 16.58 18.85 21.11
N GLN A 241 16.41 17.54 21.31
CA GLN A 241 17.50 16.57 21.20
C GLN A 241 18.00 16.42 19.76
N LEU A 242 17.09 16.25 18.80
CA LEU A 242 17.43 16.15 17.39
C LEU A 242 18.20 17.39 16.91
N LYS A 243 17.85 18.57 17.41
CA LYS A 243 18.59 19.80 17.12
C LYS A 243 20.03 19.73 17.65
N LYS A 244 20.25 19.28 18.89
CA LYS A 244 21.60 19.09 19.45
C LYS A 244 22.40 18.06 18.66
N ASP A 245 21.75 16.98 18.24
CA ASP A 245 22.38 15.93 17.47
C ASP A 245 22.78 16.44 16.07
N LYS A 246 21.93 17.24 15.41
CA LYS A 246 22.27 17.93 14.14
C LYS A 246 23.41 18.95 14.31
N GLU A 247 23.48 19.64 15.44
CA GLU A 247 24.61 20.54 15.76
C GLU A 247 25.92 19.75 15.98
N ALA A 248 25.85 18.56 16.59
CA ALA A 248 26.99 17.69 16.81
C ALA A 248 27.44 16.92 15.56
N PHE A 249 26.50 16.60 14.67
CA PHE A 249 26.70 15.82 13.45
C PHE A 249 26.04 16.52 12.24
N PRO A 250 26.69 17.57 11.68
CA PRO A 250 26.13 18.37 10.58
C PRO A 250 25.77 17.56 9.32
N GLU A 251 26.38 16.40 9.13
CA GLU A 251 26.08 15.44 8.07
C GLU A 251 24.66 14.87 8.12
N MET A 252 23.95 14.97 9.25
CA MET A 252 22.54 14.58 9.35
C MET A 252 21.62 15.50 8.52
N GLY A 253 22.05 16.72 8.19
CA GLY A 253 21.28 17.65 7.35
C GLY A 253 19.82 17.83 7.80
N ASP A 254 18.91 17.85 6.83
CA ASP A 254 17.45 17.99 7.04
C ASP A 254 16.75 16.64 7.31
N PHE A 255 17.45 15.63 7.83
CA PHE A 255 16.84 14.36 8.18
C PHE A 255 15.70 14.56 9.20
N THR A 256 14.52 14.05 8.87
CA THR A 256 13.39 13.87 9.78
C THR A 256 13.35 12.40 10.16
N SER A 257 13.40 12.10 11.45
CA SER A 257 13.31 10.73 11.94
C SER A 257 11.86 10.23 11.92
N GLU A 258 11.66 8.93 11.72
CA GLU A 258 10.35 8.24 11.81
C GLU A 258 9.59 8.59 13.10
N ASP A 259 10.28 8.64 14.24
CA ASP A 259 9.69 8.99 15.54
C ASP A 259 9.11 10.41 15.57
N GLU A 260 9.75 11.37 14.90
CA GLU A 260 9.24 12.74 14.78
C GLU A 260 7.97 12.79 13.91
N GLU A 261 7.94 12.05 12.80
CA GLU A 261 6.76 11.97 11.93
C GLU A 261 5.55 11.40 12.69
N ILE A 262 5.76 10.30 13.42
CA ILE A 262 4.70 9.65 14.20
C ILE A 262 4.20 10.57 15.32
N LEU A 263 5.10 11.18 16.09
CA LEU A 263 4.70 12.09 17.17
C LEU A 263 3.95 13.31 16.62
N THR A 264 4.36 13.83 15.46
CA THR A 264 3.68 14.95 14.79
C THR A 264 2.29 14.56 14.30
N SER A 265 2.13 13.39 13.68
CA SER A 265 0.80 12.88 13.26
C SER A 265 -0.11 12.68 14.48
N MET A 266 0.37 12.03 15.54
CA MET A 266 -0.41 11.82 16.76
C MET A 266 -0.84 13.15 17.41
N GLU A 267 0.05 14.14 17.46
CA GLU A 267 -0.27 15.47 18.00
C GLU A 267 -1.34 16.18 17.17
N ALA A 268 -1.26 16.11 15.84
CA ALA A 268 -2.24 16.69 14.93
C ALA A 268 -3.63 16.04 15.10
N VAL A 269 -3.70 14.72 15.17
CA VAL A 269 -4.96 13.98 15.37
C VAL A 269 -5.57 14.30 16.74
N LEU A 270 -4.76 14.33 17.79
CA LEU A 270 -5.21 14.69 19.14
C LEU A 270 -5.69 16.14 19.21
N SER A 271 -4.99 17.07 18.56
CA SER A 271 -5.40 18.48 18.43
C SER A 271 -6.72 18.62 17.70
N LYS A 272 -6.91 17.87 16.61
CA LYS A 272 -8.16 17.82 15.83
C LYS A 272 -9.30 17.26 16.69
N ALA A 273 -9.06 16.19 17.44
CA ALA A 273 -10.03 15.63 18.35
C ALA A 273 -10.45 16.66 19.42
N LEU A 274 -9.49 17.34 20.07
CA LEU A 274 -9.78 18.37 21.08
C LEU A 274 -10.56 19.56 20.52
N SER A 275 -10.29 19.98 19.29
CA SER A 275 -11.01 21.10 18.65
C SER A 275 -12.47 20.76 18.32
N LYS A 276 -12.77 19.48 18.07
CA LYS A 276 -14.14 18.96 17.88
C LYS A 276 -14.90 18.77 19.21
N GLY A 277 -14.27 19.04 20.35
CA GLY A 277 -14.81 18.80 21.70
C GLY A 277 -14.37 17.45 22.28
N ASN A 278 -14.74 17.11 23.52
CA ASN A 278 -14.42 15.78 24.06
C ASN A 278 -15.11 14.69 23.23
N VAL A 279 -14.39 14.10 22.28
CA VAL A 279 -14.90 13.01 21.46
C VAL A 279 -14.71 11.69 22.19
N SER A 280 -15.75 10.89 22.22
CA SER A 280 -15.65 9.53 22.75
C SER A 280 -14.87 8.68 21.74
N PRO A 281 -13.87 7.91 22.18
CA PRO A 281 -13.19 6.97 21.30
C PRO A 281 -14.14 5.88 20.81
N SER A 282 -13.86 5.36 19.62
CA SER A 282 -14.59 4.26 18.99
C SER A 282 -13.86 2.93 19.15
N ILE A 283 -14.55 1.85 18.79
CA ILE A 283 -14.04 0.49 18.74
C ILE A 283 -14.17 0.01 17.29
N VAL A 284 -13.08 -0.53 16.74
CA VAL A 284 -13.10 -1.20 15.43
C VAL A 284 -12.71 -2.65 15.64
N SER A 285 -13.50 -3.57 15.10
CA SER A 285 -13.28 -5.02 15.26
C SER A 285 -13.69 -5.78 14.02
N GLY A 286 -13.35 -7.05 13.95
CA GLY A 286 -13.77 -7.92 12.85
C GLY A 286 -13.10 -9.27 12.92
N GLU A 287 -13.34 -10.08 11.89
CA GLU A 287 -12.73 -11.39 11.74
C GLU A 287 -11.99 -11.48 10.40
N VAL A 288 -10.84 -12.16 10.39
CA VAL A 288 -10.11 -12.52 9.17
C VAL A 288 -10.35 -14.00 8.91
N LYS A 289 -10.99 -14.31 7.77
CA LYS A 289 -11.34 -15.67 7.37
C LYS A 289 -11.02 -15.93 5.90
N ARG A 290 -10.93 -17.20 5.55
CA ARG A 290 -11.05 -17.65 4.16
C ARG A 290 -12.53 -17.76 3.77
N ASN A 291 -12.82 -17.77 2.47
CA ASN A 291 -14.19 -17.87 1.96
C ASN A 291 -14.91 -19.18 2.35
N ASP A 292 -14.15 -20.23 2.69
CA ASP A 292 -14.66 -21.50 3.23
C ASP A 292 -15.05 -21.41 4.73
N GLY A 293 -14.88 -20.24 5.35
CA GLY A 293 -15.18 -19.99 6.76
C GLY A 293 -14.02 -20.30 7.71
N THR A 294 -12.88 -20.79 7.22
CA THR A 294 -11.70 -21.09 8.06
C THR A 294 -11.15 -19.80 8.68
N PRO A 295 -11.04 -19.71 10.01
CA PRO A 295 -10.43 -18.56 10.68
C PRO A 295 -8.94 -18.49 10.38
N MET A 296 -8.43 -17.28 10.16
CA MET A 296 -7.01 -17.05 9.93
C MET A 296 -6.35 -16.56 11.21
N VAL A 297 -5.65 -17.47 11.88
CA VAL A 297 -4.91 -17.21 13.12
C VAL A 297 -3.59 -16.51 12.84
N GLY A 298 -3.19 -15.59 13.71
CA GLY A 298 -1.87 -14.98 13.66
C GLY A 298 -1.67 -13.98 12.50
N VAL A 299 -2.73 -13.47 11.87
CA VAL A 299 -2.67 -12.41 10.86
C VAL A 299 -2.48 -11.08 11.56
N ALA A 300 -1.49 -10.28 11.15
CA ALA A 300 -1.39 -8.92 11.67
C ALA A 300 -2.42 -8.03 10.99
N VAL A 301 -3.09 -7.19 11.78
CA VAL A 301 -4.11 -6.27 11.31
C VAL A 301 -3.71 -4.87 11.75
N TYR A 302 -3.69 -3.94 10.81
CA TYR A 302 -3.36 -2.53 11.03
C TYR A 302 -4.52 -1.66 10.60
N LEU A 303 -4.87 -0.67 11.42
CA LEU A 303 -5.85 0.35 11.09
C LEU A 303 -5.12 1.67 10.90
N ARG A 304 -4.90 2.06 9.64
CA ARG A 304 -4.03 3.17 9.27
C ARG A 304 -4.86 4.39 8.91
N GLU A 305 -4.54 5.53 9.50
CA GLU A 305 -5.21 6.80 9.17
C GLU A 305 -4.84 7.25 7.76
N SER A 306 -5.71 8.05 7.12
CA SER A 306 -5.48 8.61 5.78
C SER A 306 -4.12 9.31 5.64
N GLY A 307 -3.70 10.00 6.69
CA GLY A 307 -2.40 10.66 6.76
C GLY A 307 -1.20 9.73 6.76
N ALA A 308 -1.35 8.41 6.96
CA ALA A 308 -0.25 7.45 7.10
C ALA A 308 -0.10 6.49 5.89
N ILE A 309 -1.09 6.41 5.00
CA ILE A 309 -1.05 5.40 3.91
C ILE A 309 -0.03 5.70 2.80
N TYR A 310 0.61 6.87 2.82
CA TYR A 310 1.67 7.25 1.88
C TYR A 310 3.00 6.51 2.12
N HIS A 311 3.19 5.89 3.28
CA HIS A 311 4.40 5.14 3.62
C HIS A 311 4.12 3.64 3.82
N SER A 312 5.19 2.85 3.86
CA SER A 312 5.11 1.42 4.18
C SER A 312 4.65 1.19 5.61
N VAL A 313 4.09 0.01 5.91
CA VAL A 313 3.73 -0.34 7.30
C VAL A 313 4.99 -0.35 8.17
N ILE A 314 4.94 0.37 9.28
CA ILE A 314 6.08 0.56 10.21
C ILE A 314 5.75 0.06 11.62
N GLU A 315 6.76 -0.19 12.45
CA GLU A 315 6.56 -0.64 13.84
C GLU A 315 5.76 0.38 14.66
N GLY A 316 5.87 1.66 14.29
CA GLY A 316 5.20 2.78 14.91
C GLY A 316 3.71 2.96 14.57
N GLU A 317 3.04 2.05 13.87
CA GLU A 317 1.60 2.20 13.62
C GLU A 317 0.78 2.21 14.94
N PRO A 318 -0.11 3.21 15.16
CA PRO A 318 -0.79 3.39 16.44
C PRO A 318 -1.83 2.29 16.73
N TYR A 319 -2.50 1.78 15.68
CA TYR A 319 -3.50 0.73 15.77
C TYR A 319 -3.00 -0.50 15.02
N GLN A 320 -2.37 -1.42 15.77
CA GLN A 320 -1.92 -2.71 15.27
C GLN A 320 -2.30 -3.83 16.25
N THR A 321 -2.68 -4.97 15.72
CA THR A 321 -3.04 -6.16 16.51
C THR A 321 -2.81 -7.43 15.69
N VAL A 322 -3.01 -8.60 16.31
CA VAL A 322 -2.92 -9.90 15.65
C VAL A 322 -4.20 -10.68 15.91
N THR A 323 -4.67 -11.43 14.92
CA THR A 323 -5.87 -12.25 15.05
C THR A 323 -5.68 -13.41 16.03
N ASP A 324 -6.72 -13.70 16.81
CA ASP A 324 -6.77 -14.84 17.73
C ASP A 324 -7.04 -16.18 17.03
N ASP A 325 -7.22 -17.26 17.80
CA ASP A 325 -7.47 -18.62 17.31
C ASP A 325 -8.80 -18.74 16.52
N GLU A 326 -9.73 -17.80 16.71
CA GLU A 326 -10.96 -17.68 15.93
C GLU A 326 -10.87 -16.66 14.79
N GLY A 327 -9.67 -16.11 14.53
CA GLY A 327 -9.43 -15.14 13.48
C GLY A 327 -9.90 -13.72 13.83
N ARG A 328 -10.25 -13.43 15.08
CA ARG A 328 -10.83 -12.15 15.49
C ARG A 328 -9.76 -11.12 15.80
N TYR A 329 -10.02 -9.87 15.46
CA TYR A 329 -9.18 -8.73 15.81
C TYR A 329 -10.00 -7.58 16.42
N ARG A 330 -9.33 -6.71 17.17
CA ARG A 330 -9.97 -5.57 17.82
C ARG A 330 -8.99 -4.43 18.10
N PHE A 331 -9.45 -3.22 17.82
CA PHE A 331 -8.81 -1.95 18.14
C PHE A 331 -9.69 -1.17 19.12
N GLU A 332 -9.06 -0.72 20.21
CA GLU A 332 -9.66 0.13 21.22
C GLU A 332 -9.19 1.57 21.04
N GLY A 333 -9.99 2.52 21.53
CA GLY A 333 -9.54 3.91 21.60
C GLY A 333 -9.37 4.56 20.22
N VAL A 334 -10.16 4.16 19.21
CA VAL A 334 -9.98 4.68 17.86
C VAL A 334 -10.56 6.09 17.75
N LEU A 335 -9.72 7.06 17.41
CA LEU A 335 -10.12 8.45 17.28
C LEU A 335 -10.95 8.70 16.00
N PRO A 336 -11.75 9.77 15.95
CA PRO A 336 -12.49 10.14 14.74
C PRO A 336 -11.55 10.55 13.61
N GLU A 337 -11.51 9.75 12.55
CA GLU A 337 -10.79 10.01 11.29
C GLU A 337 -11.24 8.99 10.23
N SER A 338 -10.68 9.10 9.03
CA SER A 338 -10.80 8.07 7.97
C SER A 338 -9.65 7.08 8.05
N TYR A 339 -9.95 5.79 8.01
CA TYR A 339 -8.95 4.72 8.13
C TYR A 339 -9.03 3.71 6.99
N GLN A 340 -7.92 3.05 6.70
CA GLN A 340 -7.87 1.86 5.86
C GLN A 340 -7.30 0.68 6.66
N LEU A 341 -7.82 -0.52 6.38
CA LEU A 341 -7.28 -1.76 6.92
C LEU A 341 -6.12 -2.27 6.08
N TYR A 342 -5.10 -2.76 6.77
CA TYR A 342 -3.98 -3.48 6.18
C TYR A 342 -3.78 -4.82 6.90
N LEU A 343 -3.41 -5.85 6.16
CA LEU A 343 -3.09 -7.18 6.67
C LEU A 343 -1.61 -7.47 6.47
N GLY A 344 -0.92 -7.88 7.53
CA GLY A 344 0.36 -8.57 7.45
C GLY A 344 0.13 -10.08 7.35
N LEU A 345 0.63 -10.70 6.28
CA LEU A 345 0.44 -12.11 5.97
C LEU A 345 1.78 -12.80 5.72
N THR A 346 1.89 -14.05 6.18
CA THR A 346 2.98 -14.94 5.79
C THR A 346 2.71 -15.54 4.42
N TYR A 347 3.75 -16.05 3.76
CA TYR A 347 3.58 -16.75 2.47
C TYR A 347 2.62 -17.94 2.54
N ASP A 348 2.64 -18.71 3.64
CA ASP A 348 1.71 -19.84 3.83
C ASP A 348 0.25 -19.38 3.99
N GLN A 349 0.03 -18.20 4.55
CA GLN A 349 -1.31 -17.64 4.74
C GLN A 349 -1.92 -17.15 3.41
N ILE A 350 -1.12 -16.53 2.54
CA ILE A 350 -1.58 -15.88 1.30
C ILE A 350 -1.43 -16.73 0.03
N ASP A 351 -0.64 -17.81 0.04
CA ASP A 351 -0.43 -18.64 -1.16
C ASP A 351 -1.73 -19.23 -1.72
N GLY A 352 -2.07 -18.87 -2.97
CA GLY A 352 -3.30 -19.26 -3.65
C GLY A 352 -4.53 -18.41 -3.28
N TRP A 353 -4.36 -17.37 -2.46
CA TRP A 353 -5.43 -16.52 -1.96
C TRP A 353 -5.19 -15.04 -2.32
N THR A 354 -6.26 -14.25 -2.25
CA THR A 354 -6.24 -12.79 -2.38
C THR A 354 -7.24 -12.19 -1.41
N TRP A 355 -6.95 -11.00 -0.89
CA TRP A 355 -7.95 -10.17 -0.24
C TRP A 355 -8.50 -9.20 -1.32
N PRO A 356 -9.77 -9.36 -1.76
CA PRO A 356 -10.39 -8.53 -2.79
C PRO A 356 -10.79 -7.14 -2.26
N VAL A 357 -9.84 -6.42 -1.68
CA VAL A 357 -10.04 -5.05 -1.19
C VAL A 357 -9.93 -4.05 -2.35
N MET A 358 -10.81 -3.06 -2.34
CA MET A 358 -10.84 -1.94 -3.31
C MET A 358 -9.88 -0.84 -2.88
N TYR A 359 -9.44 0.01 -3.82
CA TYR A 359 -8.51 1.10 -3.56
C TYR A 359 -9.03 2.11 -2.50
N ASP A 360 -10.32 2.41 -2.55
CA ASP A 360 -11.00 3.38 -1.68
C ASP A 360 -11.89 2.70 -0.61
N ASP A 361 -11.50 1.53 -0.09
CA ASP A 361 -12.22 0.91 1.02
C ASP A 361 -11.84 1.58 2.36
N TRP A 362 -12.53 2.69 2.65
CA TRP A 362 -12.36 3.53 3.84
C TRP A 362 -13.30 3.14 4.98
N ILE A 363 -12.85 3.37 6.21
CA ILE A 363 -13.61 3.21 7.45
C ILE A 363 -13.67 4.58 8.11
N ASP A 364 -14.84 5.20 8.06
CA ASP A 364 -15.06 6.55 8.58
C ASP A 364 -15.55 6.51 10.01
N ILE A 365 -14.82 7.17 10.90
CA ILE A 365 -15.10 7.16 12.33
C ILE A 365 -15.47 8.56 12.78
N ARG A 366 -16.65 8.70 13.40
CA ARG A 366 -17.20 9.96 13.92
C ARG A 366 -17.04 10.07 15.44
N GLY A 367 -16.86 8.93 16.12
CA GLY A 367 -16.56 8.85 17.55
C GLY A 367 -17.68 8.18 18.36
N GLY A 368 -17.29 7.36 19.34
CA GLY A 368 -18.18 6.61 20.23
C GLY A 368 -18.87 5.41 19.57
N GLU A 369 -18.43 5.02 18.37
CA GLU A 369 -19.04 3.98 17.56
C GLU A 369 -18.42 2.61 17.84
N LYS A 370 -19.17 1.55 17.55
CA LYS A 370 -18.65 0.17 17.48
C LYS A 370 -18.79 -0.32 16.05
N ILE A 371 -17.67 -0.40 15.35
CA ILE A 371 -17.61 -0.74 13.93
C ILE A 371 -17.11 -2.18 13.81
N VAL A 372 -17.81 -2.97 13.00
CA VAL A 372 -17.41 -4.33 12.63
C VAL A 372 -17.04 -4.32 11.15
N LYS A 373 -15.84 -4.75 10.82
CA LYS A 373 -15.32 -4.83 9.46
C LYS A 373 -14.66 -6.19 9.26
N ASP A 374 -15.38 -7.13 8.66
CA ASP A 374 -14.83 -8.46 8.41
C ASP A 374 -13.97 -8.47 7.15
N VAL A 375 -12.97 -9.35 7.17
CA VAL A 375 -12.01 -9.57 6.10
C VAL A 375 -12.14 -11.01 5.62
N MET A 376 -12.40 -11.18 4.33
CA MET A 376 -12.54 -12.48 3.70
C MET A 376 -11.53 -12.63 2.56
N LEU A 377 -10.62 -13.60 2.70
CA LEU A 377 -9.73 -14.01 1.62
C LEU A 377 -10.46 -14.95 0.67
N GLN A 378 -10.25 -14.72 -0.62
CA GLN A 378 -10.85 -15.48 -1.71
C GLN A 378 -9.75 -16.25 -2.46
N PRO A 379 -10.06 -17.45 -3.00
CA PRO A 379 -9.11 -18.18 -3.82
C PRO A 379 -8.82 -17.40 -5.12
N LEU A 380 -7.59 -17.49 -5.61
CA LEU A 380 -7.22 -16.91 -6.89
C LEU A 380 -7.96 -17.61 -8.04
N ILE A 381 -8.37 -16.84 -9.05
CA ILE A 381 -8.92 -17.38 -10.30
C ILE A 381 -7.81 -18.16 -11.03
N ASP A 382 -8.13 -19.37 -11.49
CA ASP A 382 -7.24 -20.15 -12.34
C ASP A 382 -7.40 -19.70 -13.81
N VAL A 383 -6.28 -19.35 -14.44
CA VAL A 383 -6.17 -18.98 -15.85
C VAL A 383 -5.89 -20.22 -16.72
N LEU A 384 -6.48 -20.27 -17.92
CA LEU A 384 -6.46 -21.46 -18.78
C LEU A 384 -5.68 -21.22 -20.09
N THR A 385 -5.89 -20.11 -20.79
CA THR A 385 -5.11 -19.73 -21.98
C THR A 385 -5.14 -18.22 -22.20
N PRO A 386 -4.07 -17.60 -22.72
CA PRO A 386 -2.75 -18.19 -22.99
C PRO A 386 -1.90 -18.34 -21.73
N ILE A 387 -1.21 -19.48 -21.57
CA ILE A 387 -0.36 -19.77 -20.42
C ILE A 387 0.98 -20.37 -20.86
N ASN A 388 1.95 -20.40 -19.95
CA ASN A 388 3.25 -21.07 -20.09
C ASN A 388 4.03 -20.64 -21.34
N GLN A 389 4.07 -19.32 -21.60
CA GLN A 389 4.81 -18.71 -22.70
C GLN A 389 4.31 -19.11 -24.10
N LYS A 390 3.00 -19.40 -24.22
CA LYS A 390 2.38 -19.72 -25.51
C LYS A 390 2.69 -18.64 -26.56
N VAL A 391 3.12 -19.06 -27.74
CA VAL A 391 3.33 -18.17 -28.90
C VAL A 391 2.02 -18.08 -29.68
N ILE A 392 1.60 -16.86 -29.98
CA ILE A 392 0.37 -16.59 -30.73
C ILE A 392 0.74 -15.88 -32.03
N ASP A 393 0.47 -16.53 -33.16
CA ASP A 393 0.73 -16.04 -34.52
C ASP A 393 -0.56 -15.89 -35.35
N THR A 394 -1.72 -16.03 -34.69
CA THR A 394 -3.06 -15.89 -35.29
C THR A 394 -3.57 -14.45 -35.20
N SER A 395 -4.59 -14.12 -36.00
CA SER A 395 -5.22 -12.78 -36.01
C SER A 395 -6.10 -12.46 -34.81
N ALA A 396 -6.33 -13.42 -33.92
CA ALA A 396 -7.09 -13.25 -32.68
C ALA A 396 -6.44 -14.05 -31.54
N ILE A 397 -6.65 -13.58 -30.32
CA ILE A 397 -6.22 -14.21 -29.07
C ILE A 397 -7.45 -14.58 -28.26
N ARG A 398 -7.51 -15.83 -27.81
CA ARG A 398 -8.48 -16.29 -26.81
C ARG A 398 -7.89 -16.23 -25.42
N PHE A 399 -8.48 -15.40 -24.56
CA PHE A 399 -8.27 -15.38 -23.12
C PHE A 399 -9.37 -16.23 -22.46
N GLU A 400 -9.01 -17.12 -21.56
CA GLU A 400 -9.97 -18.02 -20.90
C GLU A 400 -9.53 -18.35 -19.48
N TRP A 401 -10.49 -18.34 -18.55
CA TRP A 401 -10.29 -18.55 -17.12
C TRP A 401 -11.44 -19.37 -16.53
N THR A 402 -11.26 -19.80 -15.28
CA THR A 402 -12.31 -20.48 -14.51
C THR A 402 -13.42 -19.50 -14.10
N PRO A 403 -14.71 -19.85 -14.30
CA PRO A 403 -15.81 -18.99 -13.89
C PRO A 403 -15.85 -18.85 -12.37
N VAL A 404 -16.22 -17.65 -11.91
CA VAL A 404 -16.40 -17.29 -10.50
C VAL A 404 -17.89 -17.22 -10.20
N GLU A 405 -18.32 -17.84 -9.09
CA GLU A 405 -19.70 -17.77 -8.61
C GLU A 405 -20.08 -16.32 -8.29
N ASP A 406 -21.31 -15.93 -8.60
CA ASP A 406 -21.85 -14.56 -8.42
C ASP A 406 -21.17 -13.43 -9.21
N ALA A 407 -20.18 -13.74 -10.06
CA ALA A 407 -19.58 -12.74 -10.95
C ALA A 407 -20.61 -12.29 -12.00
N ALA A 408 -20.91 -10.99 -12.00
CA ALA A 408 -21.72 -10.37 -13.04
C ALA A 408 -20.89 -10.04 -14.29
N TYR A 409 -19.61 -9.72 -14.10
CA TYR A 409 -18.66 -9.51 -15.19
C TYR A 409 -17.20 -9.61 -14.71
N TYR A 410 -16.29 -9.57 -15.67
CA TYR A 410 -14.84 -9.58 -15.47
C TYR A 410 -14.17 -8.39 -16.15
N ARG A 411 -13.04 -7.98 -15.58
CA ARG A 411 -12.05 -7.08 -16.19
C ARG A 411 -10.82 -7.88 -16.58
N LEU A 412 -10.38 -7.70 -17.83
CA LEU A 412 -9.16 -8.30 -18.34
C LEU A 412 -8.05 -7.25 -18.41
N TYR A 413 -6.91 -7.58 -17.81
CA TYR A 413 -5.71 -6.74 -17.81
C TYR A 413 -4.56 -7.44 -18.51
N GLY A 414 -3.70 -6.66 -19.15
CA GLY A 414 -2.43 -7.13 -19.70
C GLY A 414 -1.26 -6.32 -19.18
N ASN A 415 -0.13 -6.97 -18.95
CA ASN A 415 1.11 -6.32 -18.56
C ASN A 415 2.20 -6.51 -19.61
N ILE A 416 2.99 -5.44 -19.79
CA ILE A 416 4.10 -5.39 -20.73
C ILE A 416 5.39 -5.34 -19.91
N THR A 417 6.32 -6.24 -20.24
CA THR A 417 7.64 -6.27 -19.59
C THR A 417 8.52 -5.17 -20.19
N ILE A 418 9.13 -4.35 -19.34
CA ILE A 418 10.14 -3.35 -19.66
C ILE A 418 11.43 -3.64 -18.88
N GLU A 419 12.51 -2.91 -19.15
CA GLU A 419 13.84 -3.19 -18.57
C GLU A 419 13.82 -3.26 -17.03
N ASN A 420 13.11 -2.34 -16.38
CA ASN A 420 13.06 -2.21 -14.91
C ASN A 420 11.71 -2.61 -14.30
N GLY A 421 10.95 -3.49 -14.95
CA GLY A 421 9.71 -4.03 -14.38
C GLY A 421 8.64 -4.33 -15.41
N SER A 422 7.40 -4.10 -15.03
CA SER A 422 6.25 -4.20 -15.92
C SER A 422 5.20 -3.19 -15.52
N TYR A 423 4.43 -2.69 -16.47
CA TYR A 423 3.22 -1.92 -16.18
C TYR A 423 2.01 -2.64 -16.78
N GLY A 424 0.89 -2.52 -16.09
CA GLY A 424 -0.39 -3.10 -16.48
C GLY A 424 -1.32 -2.10 -17.15
N THR A 425 -2.24 -2.60 -17.97
CA THR A 425 -3.31 -1.81 -18.58
C THR A 425 -4.59 -2.65 -18.66
N LEU A 426 -5.73 -1.99 -18.47
CA LEU A 426 -7.05 -2.60 -18.67
C LEU A 426 -7.29 -2.80 -20.16
N ILE A 427 -7.42 -4.05 -20.61
CA ILE A 427 -7.69 -4.41 -22.01
C ILE A 427 -9.20 -4.36 -22.29
N ARG A 428 -10.01 -4.92 -21.38
CA ARG A 428 -11.46 -4.99 -21.54
C ARG A 428 -12.15 -4.96 -20.18
N ASP A 429 -13.24 -4.20 -20.10
CA ASP A 429 -14.19 -4.20 -18.99
C ASP A 429 -15.52 -4.83 -19.43
N GLY A 430 -16.32 -5.27 -18.45
CA GLY A 430 -17.69 -5.75 -18.67
C GLY A 430 -17.79 -7.08 -19.43
N VAL A 431 -16.81 -7.97 -19.29
CA VAL A 431 -16.89 -9.30 -19.92
C VAL A 431 -17.82 -10.18 -19.10
N GLU A 432 -18.97 -10.60 -19.62
CA GLU A 432 -19.93 -11.43 -18.87
C GLU A 432 -19.53 -12.91 -18.83
N GLU A 433 -18.81 -13.38 -19.85
CA GLU A 433 -18.37 -14.77 -19.99
C GLU A 433 -17.00 -15.01 -19.33
N SER A 434 -16.66 -16.27 -19.03
CA SER A 434 -15.32 -16.64 -18.51
C SER A 434 -14.25 -16.81 -19.61
N PHE A 435 -14.49 -16.21 -20.77
CA PHE A 435 -13.57 -16.16 -21.90
C PHE A 435 -13.80 -14.90 -22.74
N LEU A 436 -12.78 -14.51 -23.50
CA LEU A 436 -12.85 -13.40 -24.44
C LEU A 436 -11.93 -13.64 -25.64
N ASP A 437 -12.49 -13.53 -26.84
CA ASP A 437 -11.73 -13.53 -28.09
C ASP A 437 -11.45 -12.08 -28.51
N ILE A 438 -10.17 -11.71 -28.61
CA ILE A 438 -9.73 -10.36 -28.97
C ILE A 438 -8.99 -10.39 -30.30
N PRO A 439 -9.44 -9.63 -31.33
CA PRO A 439 -8.65 -9.41 -32.52
C PRO A 439 -7.30 -8.78 -32.15
N VAL A 440 -6.22 -9.30 -32.71
CA VAL A 440 -4.86 -8.83 -32.38
C VAL A 440 -4.67 -7.35 -32.72
N ASP A 441 -5.30 -6.88 -33.80
CA ASP A 441 -5.26 -5.47 -34.17
C ASP A 441 -5.83 -4.57 -33.07
N SER A 442 -6.82 -5.03 -32.29
CA SER A 442 -7.36 -4.31 -31.13
C SER A 442 -6.35 -4.19 -29.98
N LEU A 443 -5.44 -5.15 -29.82
CA LEU A 443 -4.37 -5.07 -28.81
C LEU A 443 -3.22 -4.18 -29.28
N TYR A 444 -2.84 -4.24 -30.56
CA TYR A 444 -1.87 -3.31 -31.15
C TYR A 444 -2.37 -1.86 -31.12
N ALA A 445 -3.69 -1.72 -31.21
CA ALA A 445 -4.43 -0.50 -31.08
C ALA A 445 -4.49 0.06 -29.65
N HIS A 446 -4.15 -0.73 -28.64
CA HIS A 446 -4.39 -0.36 -27.25
C HIS A 446 -3.42 0.72 -26.79
N THR A 447 -3.95 1.86 -26.35
CA THR A 447 -3.13 2.95 -25.79
C THR A 447 -2.81 2.65 -24.33
N GLN A 448 -1.61 3.05 -23.90
CA GLN A 448 -1.04 2.65 -22.63
C GLN A 448 -0.12 3.74 -22.08
N GLY A 449 0.34 3.60 -20.83
CA GLY A 449 1.26 4.53 -20.19
C GLY A 449 2.63 4.57 -20.83
N ILE A 450 3.32 5.71 -20.70
CA ILE A 450 4.69 5.92 -21.17
C ILE A 450 5.64 5.58 -20.04
N ALA A 451 6.58 4.67 -20.30
CA ALA A 451 7.65 4.35 -19.38
C ALA A 451 8.94 5.07 -19.75
N TYR A 452 9.82 5.22 -18.78
CA TYR A 452 11.11 5.88 -18.94
C TYR A 452 12.24 4.95 -18.49
N LYS A 453 13.37 5.01 -19.19
CA LYS A 453 14.62 4.34 -18.86
C LYS A 453 15.71 5.38 -18.56
N MET A 454 16.66 5.01 -17.70
CA MET A 454 17.81 5.85 -17.40
C MET A 454 18.94 5.56 -18.39
N VAL A 455 19.40 6.59 -19.11
CA VAL A 455 20.57 6.54 -19.98
C VAL A 455 21.59 7.55 -19.48
N GLY A 456 22.60 7.06 -18.74
CA GLY A 456 23.43 7.92 -17.91
C GLY A 456 22.60 8.59 -16.82
N ASP A 457 22.75 9.91 -16.66
CA ASP A 457 21.99 10.69 -15.67
C ASP A 457 20.66 11.25 -16.22
N LYS A 458 20.23 10.82 -17.41
CA LYS A 458 19.02 11.34 -18.07
C LYS A 458 17.94 10.26 -18.13
N SER A 459 16.73 10.65 -17.72
CA SER A 459 15.52 9.90 -17.99
C SER A 459 15.09 10.13 -19.44
N VAL A 460 14.98 9.07 -20.22
CA VAL A 460 14.52 9.08 -21.61
C VAL A 460 13.36 8.10 -21.77
N VAL A 461 12.51 8.32 -22.76
CA VAL A 461 11.36 7.44 -23.01
C VAL A 461 11.84 6.04 -23.42
N ASP A 462 11.23 5.00 -22.85
CA ASP A 462 11.45 3.62 -23.27
C ASP A 462 10.61 3.32 -24.52
N PRO A 463 11.22 3.05 -25.69
CA PRO A 463 10.49 2.79 -26.93
C PRO A 463 9.59 1.54 -26.86
N ILE A 464 9.89 0.57 -25.98
CA ILE A 464 9.02 -0.59 -25.74
C ILE A 464 7.65 -0.13 -25.23
N SER A 465 7.64 0.89 -24.38
CA SER A 465 6.39 1.43 -23.84
C SER A 465 5.53 2.16 -24.86
N LEU A 466 6.10 2.61 -25.98
CA LEU A 466 5.35 3.25 -27.06
C LEU A 466 4.76 2.23 -28.04
N LEU A 467 5.45 1.12 -28.30
CA LEU A 467 4.97 0.02 -29.16
C LEU A 467 3.95 -0.88 -28.45
N GLY A 468 4.16 -1.15 -27.17
CA GLY A 468 3.29 -2.00 -26.37
C GLY A 468 3.11 -3.42 -26.88
N PHE A 469 1.85 -3.81 -27.08
CA PHE A 469 1.52 -5.14 -27.61
C PHE A 469 1.99 -5.35 -29.05
N ALA A 470 2.38 -4.28 -29.77
CA ALA A 470 2.86 -4.39 -31.15
C ALA A 470 4.32 -4.87 -31.28
N ASN A 471 5.06 -5.04 -30.17
CA ASN A 471 6.43 -5.55 -30.20
C ASN A 471 6.49 -7.10 -30.17
N PRO A 472 6.76 -7.79 -31.30
CA PRO A 472 6.74 -9.26 -31.35
C PRO A 472 7.85 -9.94 -30.52
N ASP A 473 8.85 -9.18 -30.07
CA ASP A 473 9.95 -9.69 -29.25
C ASP A 473 9.68 -9.55 -27.74
N SER A 474 8.62 -8.84 -27.35
CA SER A 474 8.24 -8.67 -25.95
C SER A 474 7.51 -9.89 -25.39
N ARG A 475 7.78 -10.19 -24.11
CA ARG A 475 6.99 -11.13 -23.31
C ARG A 475 5.88 -10.38 -22.59
N TYR A 476 4.64 -10.86 -22.74
CA TYR A 476 3.46 -10.29 -22.11
C TYR A 476 2.97 -11.18 -20.98
N SER A 477 2.26 -10.58 -20.02
CA SER A 477 1.44 -11.32 -19.06
C SER A 477 0.02 -10.76 -19.00
N TRP A 478 -0.91 -11.48 -18.39
CA TRP A 478 -2.29 -11.03 -18.24
C TRP A 478 -2.90 -11.55 -16.94
N TYR A 479 -3.99 -10.93 -16.51
CA TYR A 479 -4.79 -11.38 -15.38
C TYR A 479 -6.23 -10.91 -15.53
N VAL A 480 -7.13 -11.49 -14.75
CA VAL A 480 -8.54 -11.11 -14.68
C VAL A 480 -8.96 -10.79 -13.26
N GLU A 481 -9.91 -9.88 -13.16
CA GLU A 481 -10.61 -9.55 -11.92
C GLU A 481 -12.11 -9.79 -12.13
N ALA A 482 -12.78 -10.41 -11.15
CA ALA A 482 -14.21 -10.72 -11.19
C ALA A 482 -14.98 -9.76 -10.29
N TYR A 483 -16.08 -9.22 -10.79
CA TYR A 483 -16.90 -8.23 -10.09
C TYR A 483 -18.36 -8.68 -10.00
N ASP A 484 -19.03 -8.31 -8.91
CA ASP A 484 -20.47 -8.50 -8.76
C ASP A 484 -21.28 -7.41 -9.50
N ALA A 485 -22.61 -7.49 -9.44
CA ALA A 485 -23.50 -6.54 -10.09
C ALA A 485 -23.45 -5.13 -9.48
N GLN A 486 -22.81 -4.97 -8.32
CA GLN A 486 -22.60 -3.71 -7.61
C GLN A 486 -21.19 -3.15 -7.84
N ASN A 487 -20.42 -3.69 -8.81
CA ASN A 487 -19.05 -3.28 -9.13
C ASN A 487 -18.07 -3.47 -7.94
N LYS A 488 -18.38 -4.41 -7.03
CA LYS A 488 -17.47 -4.83 -5.97
C LYS A 488 -16.62 -5.99 -6.46
N LEU A 489 -15.32 -5.90 -6.19
CA LEU A 489 -14.37 -6.97 -6.50
C LEU A 489 -14.69 -8.23 -5.68
N ILE A 490 -14.85 -9.36 -6.37
CA ILE A 490 -15.05 -10.68 -5.76
C ILE A 490 -13.70 -11.36 -5.57
N THR A 491 -12.93 -11.51 -6.64
CA THR A 491 -11.59 -12.14 -6.60
C THR A 491 -10.81 -11.78 -7.87
N ARG A 492 -9.56 -12.23 -7.97
CA ARG A 492 -8.64 -11.95 -9.08
C ARG A 492 -7.71 -13.12 -9.36
N SER A 493 -7.12 -13.16 -10.54
CA SER A 493 -6.18 -14.24 -10.93
C SER A 493 -4.72 -13.91 -10.60
N ASN A 494 -4.38 -12.63 -10.41
CA ASN A 494 -3.05 -12.20 -9.97
C ASN A 494 -2.93 -12.26 -8.44
N GLY A 495 -1.80 -12.76 -7.96
CA GLY A 495 -1.54 -12.91 -6.54
C GLY A 495 -0.36 -13.84 -6.27
N TYR A 496 -0.22 -14.26 -5.02
CA TYR A 496 0.90 -15.08 -4.59
C TYR A 496 0.63 -16.56 -4.89
N ARG A 497 1.44 -17.14 -5.78
CA ARG A 497 1.46 -18.58 -6.09
C ARG A 497 2.90 -19.07 -5.88
N LEU A 498 3.17 -19.62 -4.71
CA LEU A 498 4.51 -19.80 -4.14
C LEU A 498 4.97 -21.26 -4.03
N ASN A 499 4.11 -22.24 -4.34
CA ASN A 499 4.48 -23.66 -4.35
C ASN A 499 3.97 -24.40 -5.58
N GLU A 500 4.45 -25.63 -5.78
CA GLU A 500 4.10 -26.44 -6.96
C GLU A 500 2.60 -26.71 -7.11
N LYS A 501 1.83 -26.70 -6.01
CA LYS A 501 0.38 -26.93 -6.04
C LYS A 501 -0.37 -25.68 -6.49
N SER A 502 0.10 -24.50 -6.12
CA SER A 502 -0.52 -23.21 -6.46
C SER A 502 -0.04 -22.63 -7.78
N ILE A 503 1.19 -22.94 -8.21
CA ILE A 503 1.74 -22.57 -9.51
C ILE A 503 1.13 -23.47 -10.60
N LYS A 504 -0.05 -23.08 -11.07
CA LYS A 504 -0.72 -23.66 -12.24
C LYS A 504 -0.79 -22.61 -13.34
N GLY A 505 -0.28 -22.94 -14.53
CA GLY A 505 -0.43 -22.13 -15.74
C GLY A 505 0.01 -20.67 -15.57
N LEU A 506 1.30 -20.39 -15.79
CA LEU A 506 1.78 -19.00 -15.70
C LEU A 506 1.19 -18.18 -16.84
N PRO A 507 0.55 -17.02 -16.61
CA PRO A 507 -0.18 -16.26 -17.65
C PRO A 507 0.75 -15.48 -18.59
N PHE A 508 1.88 -16.06 -18.99
CA PHE A 508 2.84 -15.46 -19.92
C PHE A 508 2.59 -15.94 -21.35
N PHE A 509 2.77 -15.05 -22.32
CA PHE A 509 2.66 -15.35 -23.74
C PHE A 509 3.53 -14.42 -24.61
N TYR A 510 3.69 -14.80 -25.88
CA TYR A 510 4.33 -13.99 -26.92
C TYR A 510 3.35 -13.75 -28.06
N LEU A 511 3.29 -12.52 -28.57
CA LEU A 511 2.38 -12.14 -29.66
C LEU A 511 3.17 -11.86 -30.94
N LYS A 512 3.19 -12.83 -31.86
CA LYS A 512 3.99 -12.83 -33.10
C LYS A 512 3.14 -12.79 -34.38
N ALA A 513 1.92 -12.27 -34.30
CA ALA A 513 1.03 -12.13 -35.46
C ALA A 513 1.47 -11.04 -36.45
N ARG A 514 2.46 -10.20 -36.08
CA ARG A 514 3.09 -9.20 -36.96
C ARG A 514 4.62 -9.27 -36.89
N THR A 515 5.25 -8.60 -37.84
CA THR A 515 6.68 -8.28 -37.81
C THR A 515 6.88 -6.77 -37.63
N LEU A 516 8.03 -6.38 -37.09
CA LEU A 516 8.43 -4.97 -37.05
C LEU A 516 8.53 -4.39 -38.47
N ASN A 517 7.94 -3.23 -38.69
CA ASN A 517 8.15 -2.42 -39.90
C ASN A 517 9.36 -1.49 -39.70
N ASP A 518 9.74 -0.73 -40.75
CA ASP A 518 10.92 0.14 -40.68
C ASP A 518 10.76 1.28 -39.66
N ALA A 519 9.55 1.81 -39.49
CA ALA A 519 9.26 2.83 -38.49
C ALA A 519 9.37 2.28 -37.05
N ASP A 520 8.93 1.04 -36.82
CA ASP A 520 9.07 0.36 -35.52
C ASP A 520 10.54 0.14 -35.17
N ARG A 521 11.36 -0.28 -36.16
CA ARG A 521 12.81 -0.46 -35.98
C ARG A 521 13.49 0.86 -35.63
N LEU A 522 13.17 1.93 -36.37
CA LEU A 522 13.66 3.28 -36.06
C LEU A 522 13.29 3.71 -34.64
N LEU A 523 12.07 3.39 -34.19
CA LEU A 523 11.61 3.71 -32.85
C LEU A 523 12.40 2.95 -31.78
N LEU A 524 12.59 1.64 -31.96
CA LEU A 524 13.37 0.79 -31.04
C LEU A 524 14.86 1.18 -30.98
N ASP A 525 15.40 1.75 -32.07
CA ASP A 525 16.75 2.31 -32.14
C ASP A 525 16.86 3.72 -31.51
N ASP A 526 15.86 4.17 -30.75
CA ASP A 526 15.75 5.51 -30.13
C ASP A 526 15.76 6.68 -31.17
N ARG A 527 15.45 6.43 -32.46
CA ARG A 527 15.39 7.42 -33.56
C ARG A 527 13.99 8.00 -33.74
N PHE A 528 13.46 8.62 -32.68
CA PHE A 528 12.06 9.07 -32.59
C PHE A 528 11.58 9.98 -33.73
N GLU A 529 12.39 10.97 -34.15
CA GLU A 529 11.99 11.90 -35.22
C GLU A 529 11.85 11.21 -36.58
N GLU A 530 12.75 10.28 -36.87
CA GLU A 530 12.73 9.54 -38.14
C GLU A 530 11.58 8.53 -38.16
N ALA A 531 11.33 7.87 -37.02
CA ALA A 531 10.15 7.02 -36.84
C ALA A 531 8.85 7.82 -37.04
N LEU A 532 8.73 9.01 -36.44
CA LEU A 532 7.56 9.88 -36.58
C LEU A 532 7.31 10.28 -38.04
N ILE A 533 8.36 10.60 -38.79
CA ILE A 533 8.25 10.89 -40.22
C ILE A 533 7.77 9.65 -40.99
N ALA A 534 8.33 8.48 -40.70
CA ALA A 534 7.96 7.23 -41.35
C ALA A 534 6.48 6.84 -41.08
N TYR A 535 6.00 6.97 -39.84
CA TYR A 535 4.59 6.74 -39.51
C TYR A 535 3.66 7.74 -40.22
N LYS A 536 4.02 9.03 -40.26
CA LYS A 536 3.23 10.03 -41.01
C LYS A 536 3.14 9.73 -42.49
N ASN A 537 4.22 9.25 -43.10
CA ASN A 537 4.22 8.87 -44.50
C ASN A 537 3.36 7.64 -44.75
N SER A 538 3.39 6.66 -43.84
CA SER A 538 2.53 5.47 -43.90
C SER A 538 1.04 5.85 -43.80
N TYR A 539 0.68 6.69 -42.82
CA TYR A 539 -0.68 7.20 -42.67
C TYR A 539 -1.15 8.09 -43.83
N ARG A 540 -0.25 8.83 -44.50
CA ARG A 540 -0.62 9.57 -45.73
C ARG A 540 -0.88 8.65 -46.92
N ALA A 541 -0.24 7.49 -46.95
CA ALA A 541 -0.45 6.49 -47.99
C ALA A 541 -1.75 5.70 -47.78
N ASP A 542 -2.17 5.52 -46.53
CA ASP A 542 -3.44 4.91 -46.13
C ASP A 542 -4.10 5.68 -44.98
N ASP A 543 -5.17 6.43 -45.28
CA ASP A 543 -5.89 7.26 -44.32
C ASP A 543 -6.74 6.47 -43.30
N LYS A 544 -6.67 5.14 -43.38
CA LYS A 544 -7.24 4.18 -42.43
C LYS A 544 -6.19 3.42 -41.62
N ASP A 545 -4.89 3.71 -41.80
CA ASP A 545 -3.82 3.11 -40.99
C ASP A 545 -3.86 3.65 -39.55
N SER A 546 -4.73 3.02 -38.75
CA SER A 546 -4.92 3.34 -37.34
C SER A 546 -3.68 3.05 -36.51
N TYR A 547 -2.81 2.12 -36.94
CA TYR A 547 -1.58 1.80 -36.22
C TYR A 547 -0.59 2.96 -36.32
N SER A 548 -0.28 3.41 -37.54
CA SER A 548 0.60 4.58 -37.74
C SER A 548 0.03 5.83 -37.08
N LEU A 549 -1.29 6.02 -37.15
CA LEU A 549 -1.97 7.14 -36.49
C LEU A 549 -1.73 7.15 -34.97
N LYS A 550 -1.79 5.98 -34.32
CA LYS A 550 -1.52 5.82 -32.89
C LYS A 550 -0.06 6.04 -32.54
N MET A 551 0.86 5.52 -33.36
CA MET A 551 2.28 5.73 -33.12
C MET A 551 2.67 7.21 -33.23
N ILE A 552 2.03 7.96 -34.15
CA ILE A 552 2.18 9.42 -34.22
C ILE A 552 1.72 10.09 -32.92
N ILE A 553 0.55 9.71 -32.40
CA ILE A 553 0.00 10.25 -31.15
C ILE A 553 0.93 9.91 -29.96
N ASN A 554 1.31 8.64 -29.79
CA ASN A 554 2.18 8.19 -28.70
C ASN A 554 3.53 8.91 -28.68
N ILE A 555 4.15 9.12 -29.86
CA ILE A 555 5.42 9.87 -29.95
C ILE A 555 5.21 11.33 -29.55
N TYR A 556 4.12 11.98 -29.98
CA TYR A 556 3.85 13.35 -29.58
C TYR A 556 3.59 13.49 -28.07
N GLU A 557 2.87 12.56 -27.46
CA GLU A 557 2.65 12.53 -26.01
C GLU A 557 3.97 12.32 -25.25
N ALA A 558 4.82 11.42 -25.73
CA ALA A 558 6.15 11.19 -25.17
C ALA A 558 7.02 12.46 -25.21
N GLN A 559 7.02 13.16 -26.34
CA GLN A 559 7.72 14.44 -26.50
C GLN A 559 7.16 15.54 -25.60
N ALA A 560 5.83 15.64 -25.47
CA ALA A 560 5.16 16.61 -24.61
C ALA A 560 5.55 16.41 -23.14
N SER A 561 5.53 15.15 -22.69
CA SER A 561 5.89 14.77 -21.33
C SER A 561 7.36 15.10 -21.01
N MET A 562 8.30 14.75 -21.91
CA MET A 562 9.72 15.10 -21.73
C MET A 562 10.00 16.60 -21.71
N ALA A 563 9.22 17.40 -22.46
CA ALA A 563 9.43 18.83 -22.55
C ALA A 563 8.84 19.62 -21.37
N ASN A 564 8.13 18.96 -20.44
CA ASN A 564 7.32 19.57 -19.38
C ASN A 564 6.41 20.71 -19.92
N LYS A 565 5.91 20.55 -21.15
CA LYS A 565 5.11 21.55 -21.87
C LYS A 565 3.77 20.95 -22.26
N LYS A 566 2.68 21.47 -21.69
CA LYS A 566 1.28 21.17 -22.09
C LYS A 566 0.96 21.51 -23.56
N SER A 567 1.83 22.25 -24.27
CA SER A 567 1.48 22.82 -25.59
C SER A 567 1.64 21.88 -26.78
N TYR A 568 2.43 20.80 -26.67
CA TYR A 568 2.63 19.87 -27.79
C TYR A 568 1.43 18.95 -28.03
N ASP A 569 0.57 18.74 -27.02
CA ASP A 569 -0.69 17.98 -27.13
C ASP A 569 -1.58 18.51 -28.26
N SER A 570 -1.56 19.83 -28.49
CA SER A 570 -2.35 20.46 -29.56
C SER A 570 -2.02 19.96 -30.97
N VAL A 571 -0.78 19.52 -31.22
CA VAL A 571 -0.34 19.00 -32.53
C VAL A 571 -0.85 17.57 -32.75
N ALA A 572 -1.05 16.80 -31.67
CA ALA A 572 -1.61 15.46 -31.73
C ALA A 572 -3.13 15.47 -31.92
N ILE A 573 -3.84 16.54 -31.52
CA ILE A 573 -5.32 16.58 -31.55
C ILE A 573 -5.92 16.25 -32.92
N PRO A 574 -5.48 16.81 -34.06
CA PRO A 574 -6.06 16.43 -35.35
C PRO A 574 -5.94 14.93 -35.66
N TYR A 575 -4.86 14.30 -35.20
CA TYR A 575 -4.66 12.85 -35.32
C TYR A 575 -5.57 12.09 -34.34
N MET A 576 -5.73 12.57 -33.11
CA MET A 576 -6.65 11.98 -32.11
C MET A 576 -8.11 12.09 -32.53
N GLU A 577 -8.56 13.23 -33.07
CA GLU A 577 -9.91 13.41 -33.59
C GLU A 577 -10.20 12.43 -34.73
N ARG A 578 -9.21 12.26 -35.63
CA ARG A 578 -9.32 11.27 -36.70
C ARG A 578 -9.34 9.85 -36.16
N LEU A 579 -8.52 9.55 -35.15
CA LEU A 579 -8.51 8.24 -34.51
C LEU A 579 -9.87 7.95 -33.87
N ALA A 580 -10.47 8.92 -33.16
CA ALA A 580 -11.79 8.78 -32.56
C ALA A 580 -12.91 8.52 -33.58
N LEU A 581 -12.73 8.88 -34.86
CA LEU A 581 -13.69 8.55 -35.93
C LEU A 581 -13.56 7.11 -36.44
N ILE A 582 -12.35 6.56 -36.41
CA ILE A 582 -12.05 5.22 -36.95
C ILE A 582 -12.16 4.16 -35.85
N ASP A 583 -11.71 4.50 -34.64
CA ASP A 583 -11.60 3.62 -33.48
C ASP A 583 -11.87 4.42 -32.18
N PRO A 584 -13.14 4.67 -31.83
CA PRO A 584 -13.53 5.44 -30.65
C PRO A 584 -13.31 4.63 -29.37
N THR A 585 -12.10 4.71 -28.81
CA THR A 585 -11.81 4.15 -27.48
C THR A 585 -12.13 5.15 -26.37
N SER A 586 -12.55 4.67 -25.19
CA SER A 586 -12.87 5.53 -24.04
C SER A 586 -11.71 6.45 -23.67
N ASN A 587 -10.47 5.97 -23.75
CA ASN A 587 -9.27 6.77 -23.48
C ASN A 587 -9.07 7.89 -24.51
N THR A 588 -9.18 7.61 -25.82
CA THR A 588 -9.06 8.63 -26.86
C THR A 588 -10.16 9.69 -26.73
N LEU A 589 -11.39 9.25 -26.47
CA LEU A 589 -12.53 10.16 -26.29
C LEU A 589 -12.38 11.03 -25.04
N PHE A 590 -11.90 10.45 -23.92
CA PHE A 590 -11.64 11.20 -22.69
C PHE A 590 -10.52 12.24 -22.87
N LYS A 591 -9.43 11.90 -23.55
CA LYS A 591 -8.35 12.87 -23.86
C LYS A 591 -8.85 14.05 -24.69
N LEU A 592 -9.71 13.79 -25.68
CA LEU A 592 -10.36 14.85 -26.46
C LEU A 592 -11.29 15.69 -25.59
N PHE A 593 -12.13 15.05 -24.78
CA PHE A 593 -12.99 15.72 -23.79
C PHE A 593 -12.18 16.67 -22.90
N ASP A 594 -11.12 16.18 -22.24
CA ASP A 594 -10.27 16.97 -21.34
C ASP A 594 -9.57 18.13 -22.07
N PHE A 595 -9.05 17.87 -23.28
CA PHE A 595 -8.42 18.91 -24.11
C PHE A 595 -9.35 20.10 -24.39
N TYR A 596 -10.61 19.82 -24.72
CA TYR A 596 -11.61 20.85 -25.02
C TYR A 596 -12.20 21.48 -23.75
N ASP A 597 -12.31 20.72 -22.67
CA ASP A 597 -12.77 21.20 -21.35
C ASP A 597 -11.86 22.29 -20.81
N VAL A 598 -10.54 22.05 -20.80
CA VAL A 598 -9.53 23.04 -20.39
C VAL A 598 -9.60 24.32 -21.24
N ARG A 599 -10.05 24.22 -22.49
CA ARG A 599 -10.20 25.35 -23.43
C ARG A 599 -11.58 26.00 -23.40
N LYS A 600 -12.51 25.45 -22.61
CA LYS A 600 -13.90 25.91 -22.51
C LYS A 600 -14.63 25.85 -23.86
N ASP A 601 -14.25 24.91 -24.75
CA ASP A 601 -14.99 24.64 -25.99
C ASP A 601 -16.15 23.68 -25.68
N TRP A 602 -17.21 24.24 -25.11
CA TRP A 602 -18.35 23.49 -24.58
C TRP A 602 -19.07 22.66 -25.64
N GLN A 603 -19.04 23.08 -26.91
CA GLN A 603 -19.63 22.29 -27.99
C GLN A 603 -18.89 20.98 -28.17
N GLN A 604 -17.56 21.00 -28.17
CA GLN A 604 -16.75 19.79 -28.30
C GLN A 604 -16.78 18.94 -27.03
N VAL A 605 -16.77 19.56 -25.84
CA VAL A 605 -16.94 18.85 -24.56
C VAL A 605 -18.21 18.00 -24.57
N ASN A 606 -19.35 18.60 -24.89
CA ASN A 606 -20.63 17.90 -24.94
C ASN A 606 -20.64 16.80 -26.01
N LYS A 607 -20.01 17.05 -27.17
CA LYS A 607 -19.88 16.05 -28.25
C LYS A 607 -19.08 14.83 -27.79
N TYR A 608 -17.90 15.02 -27.21
CA TYR A 608 -17.05 13.91 -26.81
C TYR A 608 -17.59 13.17 -25.59
N TYR A 609 -18.25 13.86 -24.65
CA TYR A 609 -18.96 13.20 -23.55
C TYR A 609 -20.09 12.28 -24.07
N ALA A 610 -20.93 12.76 -24.99
CA ALA A 610 -21.97 11.92 -25.60
C ALA A 610 -21.40 10.69 -26.35
N LEU A 611 -20.20 10.81 -26.92
CA LEU A 611 -19.51 9.66 -27.51
C LEU A 611 -18.98 8.69 -26.45
N ILE A 612 -18.49 9.19 -25.31
CA ILE A 612 -18.07 8.36 -24.17
C ILE A 612 -19.26 7.55 -23.66
N GLU A 613 -20.36 8.23 -23.34
CA GLU A 613 -21.61 7.59 -22.88
C GLU A 613 -22.11 6.53 -23.86
N LYS A 614 -22.16 6.86 -25.16
CA LYS A 614 -22.56 5.91 -26.20
C LYS A 614 -21.60 4.71 -26.29
N SER A 615 -20.30 4.93 -26.17
CA SER A 615 -19.30 3.85 -26.21
C SER A 615 -19.38 2.91 -25.01
N GLY A 616 -19.82 3.43 -23.85
CA GLY A 616 -20.05 2.68 -22.62
C GLY A 616 -21.46 2.09 -22.48
N ASN A 617 -22.27 2.10 -23.53
CA ASN A 617 -23.69 1.68 -23.49
C ASN A 617 -24.50 2.40 -22.38
N GLY A 618 -24.25 3.70 -22.19
CA GLY A 618 -24.89 4.51 -21.16
C GLY A 618 -24.23 4.46 -19.77
N LYS A 619 -23.20 3.62 -19.58
CA LYS A 619 -22.40 3.63 -18.36
C LYS A 619 -21.17 4.51 -18.56
N VAL A 620 -20.99 5.48 -17.67
CA VAL A 620 -19.82 6.37 -17.64
C VAL A 620 -19.08 6.13 -16.34
N GLU A 621 -17.76 6.19 -16.39
CA GLU A 621 -16.94 6.06 -15.20
C GLU A 621 -17.13 7.30 -14.28
N PRO A 622 -17.26 7.13 -12.96
CA PRO A 622 -17.68 8.21 -12.05
C PRO A 622 -16.77 9.45 -12.06
N TYR A 623 -15.45 9.28 -12.23
CA TYR A 623 -14.52 10.40 -12.38
C TYR A 623 -14.82 11.20 -13.67
N VAL A 624 -15.00 10.53 -14.80
CA VAL A 624 -15.39 11.19 -16.07
C VAL A 624 -16.73 11.92 -15.94
N GLU A 625 -17.69 11.31 -15.26
CA GLU A 625 -19.00 11.92 -15.02
C GLU A 625 -18.92 13.16 -14.14
N SER A 626 -18.16 13.12 -13.03
CA SER A 626 -17.93 14.28 -12.17
C SER A 626 -17.20 15.41 -12.89
N ARG A 627 -16.26 15.07 -13.78
CA ARG A 627 -15.58 16.07 -14.64
C ARG A 627 -16.57 16.73 -15.59
N TYR A 628 -17.47 15.98 -16.22
CA TYR A 628 -18.51 16.57 -17.05
C TYR A 628 -19.52 17.40 -16.26
N ALA A 629 -19.91 16.95 -15.06
CA ALA A 629 -20.73 17.73 -14.14
C ALA A 629 -20.07 19.08 -13.82
N SER A 630 -18.74 19.10 -13.62
CA SER A 630 -17.96 20.33 -13.44
C SER A 630 -17.97 21.20 -14.72
N SER A 631 -17.87 20.61 -15.92
CA SER A 631 -18.02 21.34 -17.18
C SER A 631 -19.42 21.96 -17.34
N LEU A 632 -20.48 21.27 -16.93
CA LEU A 632 -21.86 21.78 -16.93
C LEU A 632 -22.05 22.91 -15.93
N MET A 633 -21.45 22.79 -14.74
CA MET A 633 -21.39 23.85 -13.73
C MET A 633 -20.77 25.12 -14.33
N ASN A 634 -19.64 24.98 -15.02
CA ASN A 634 -18.94 26.09 -15.68
C ASN A 634 -19.73 26.70 -16.86
N GLN A 635 -20.65 25.94 -17.46
CA GLN A 635 -21.60 26.43 -18.47
C GLN A 635 -22.82 27.15 -17.86
N GLY A 636 -22.98 27.14 -16.54
CA GLY A 636 -24.17 27.64 -15.85
C GLY A 636 -25.38 26.69 -15.94
N ARG A 637 -25.19 25.46 -16.42
CA ARG A 637 -26.22 24.41 -16.52
C ARG A 637 -26.34 23.67 -15.19
N LEU A 638 -26.64 24.42 -14.13
CA LEU A 638 -26.55 23.94 -12.74
C LEU A 638 -27.47 22.75 -12.42
N PRO A 639 -28.74 22.69 -12.87
CA PRO A 639 -29.58 21.54 -12.59
C PRO A 639 -29.04 20.23 -13.18
N GLU A 640 -28.54 20.29 -14.42
CA GLU A 640 -27.96 19.11 -15.10
C GLU A 640 -26.62 18.72 -14.47
N SER A 641 -25.82 19.71 -14.07
CA SER A 641 -24.59 19.48 -13.30
C SER A 641 -24.87 18.75 -11.99
N LEU A 642 -25.91 19.17 -11.26
CA LEU A 642 -26.28 18.55 -9.99
C LEU A 642 -26.69 17.09 -10.17
N GLU A 643 -27.48 16.77 -11.20
CA GLU A 643 -27.91 15.40 -11.51
C GLU A 643 -26.70 14.47 -11.77
N HIS A 644 -25.74 14.92 -12.60
CA HIS A 644 -24.53 14.14 -12.85
C HIS A 644 -23.63 14.02 -11.62
N PHE A 645 -23.51 15.06 -10.80
CA PHE A 645 -22.78 14.94 -9.54
C PHE A 645 -23.45 13.96 -8.59
N GLU A 646 -24.78 13.96 -8.45
CA GLU A 646 -25.49 13.01 -7.59
C GLU A 646 -25.22 11.56 -8.02
N ASN A 647 -25.33 11.27 -9.32
CA ASN A 647 -25.01 9.94 -9.85
C ASN A 647 -23.54 9.57 -9.61
N ALA A 648 -22.61 10.50 -9.84
CA ALA A 648 -21.20 10.24 -9.64
C ALA A 648 -20.84 10.04 -8.15
N MET A 649 -21.39 10.83 -7.22
CA MET A 649 -21.12 10.69 -5.78
C MET A 649 -21.63 9.35 -5.22
N GLU A 650 -22.68 8.76 -5.81
CA GLU A 650 -23.16 7.44 -5.40
C GLU A 650 -22.23 6.30 -5.84
N ASN A 651 -21.38 6.54 -6.84
CA ASN A 651 -20.54 5.52 -7.48
C ASN A 651 -19.03 5.78 -7.36
N ASP A 652 -18.60 6.99 -6.99
CA ASP A 652 -17.20 7.37 -6.75
C ASP A 652 -16.87 7.29 -5.25
N PRO A 653 -16.20 6.21 -4.79
CA PRO A 653 -15.87 6.06 -3.39
C PRO A 653 -14.83 7.08 -2.88
N SER A 654 -14.11 7.80 -3.76
CA SER A 654 -13.19 8.85 -3.34
C SER A 654 -13.89 10.17 -3.01
N HIS A 655 -15.10 10.38 -3.55
CA HIS A 655 -15.86 11.64 -3.49
C HIS A 655 -15.03 12.90 -3.74
N ARG A 656 -13.99 12.82 -4.58
CA ARG A 656 -13.02 13.92 -4.79
C ARG A 656 -13.61 15.21 -5.38
N PHE A 657 -14.84 15.13 -5.91
CA PHE A 657 -15.58 16.27 -6.46
C PHE A 657 -16.71 16.76 -5.54
N VAL A 658 -16.77 16.30 -4.29
CA VAL A 658 -17.84 16.69 -3.36
C VAL A 658 -17.91 18.20 -3.16
N GLY A 659 -16.78 18.91 -3.19
CA GLY A 659 -16.77 20.37 -3.17
C GLY A 659 -17.61 21.00 -4.28
N ASN A 660 -17.42 20.57 -5.53
CA ASN A 660 -18.17 21.09 -6.68
C ASN A 660 -19.65 20.71 -6.62
N PHE A 661 -19.96 19.50 -6.16
CA PHE A 661 -21.32 19.06 -5.89
C PHE A 661 -22.02 19.97 -4.87
N LEU A 662 -21.38 20.22 -3.72
CA LEU A 662 -21.91 21.09 -2.67
C LEU A 662 -22.05 22.54 -3.15
N ALA A 663 -21.07 23.07 -3.88
CA ALA A 663 -21.13 24.41 -4.46
C ALA A 663 -22.32 24.56 -5.41
N THR A 664 -22.55 23.57 -6.27
CA THR A 664 -23.69 23.55 -7.21
C THR A 664 -25.03 23.52 -6.47
N GLY A 665 -25.17 22.64 -5.48
CA GLY A 665 -26.39 22.54 -4.66
C GLY A 665 -26.67 23.81 -3.84
N LEU A 666 -25.64 24.41 -3.24
CA LEU A 666 -25.75 25.68 -2.52
C LEU A 666 -26.13 26.83 -3.45
N ARG A 667 -25.58 26.88 -4.67
CA ARG A 667 -25.89 27.93 -5.63
C ARG A 667 -27.33 27.87 -6.13
N LEU A 668 -27.91 26.67 -6.20
CA LEU A 668 -29.30 26.45 -6.61
C LEU A 668 -30.30 26.73 -5.48
N SER A 669 -29.99 26.30 -4.25
CA SER A 669 -30.97 26.30 -3.14
C SER A 669 -30.71 27.35 -2.06
N GLY A 670 -29.45 27.73 -1.82
CA GLY A 670 -29.03 28.49 -0.64
C GLY A 670 -29.17 27.73 0.69
N ASP A 671 -29.50 26.43 0.67
CA ASP A 671 -29.82 25.65 1.86
C ASP A 671 -28.59 24.97 2.48
N PHE A 672 -28.10 25.54 3.57
CA PHE A 672 -26.99 24.98 4.34
C PHE A 672 -27.33 23.67 5.04
N ALA A 673 -28.60 23.40 5.36
CA ALA A 673 -28.98 22.17 6.06
C ALA A 673 -28.86 20.97 5.12
N SER A 674 -29.40 21.07 3.90
CA SER A 674 -29.23 20.04 2.88
C SER A 674 -27.77 19.85 2.49
N ALA A 675 -27.01 20.93 2.32
CA ALA A 675 -25.58 20.85 2.04
C ALA A 675 -24.79 20.15 3.16
N ALA A 676 -25.16 20.36 4.44
CA ALA A 676 -24.50 19.69 5.56
C ALA A 676 -24.79 18.19 5.60
N ILE A 677 -26.02 17.77 5.22
CA ILE A 677 -26.37 16.35 5.08
C ILE A 677 -25.52 15.71 3.97
N SER A 678 -25.46 16.35 2.81
CA SER A 678 -24.65 15.88 1.68
C SER A 678 -23.16 15.78 2.03
N ALA A 679 -22.59 16.82 2.64
CA ALA A 679 -21.18 16.83 3.06
C ALA A 679 -20.87 15.78 4.14
N SER A 680 -21.87 15.37 4.92
CA SER A 680 -21.74 14.29 5.89
C SER A 680 -21.94 12.90 5.29
N ARG A 681 -22.60 12.79 4.12
CA ARG A 681 -22.81 11.53 3.41
C ARG A 681 -21.60 11.18 2.53
N TYR A 682 -21.02 12.18 1.88
CA TYR A 682 -19.92 12.02 0.94
C TYR A 682 -18.68 12.70 1.51
N MET A 683 -17.81 11.91 2.14
CA MET A 683 -16.54 12.42 2.64
C MET A 683 -15.47 12.28 1.57
N GLU A 684 -14.72 13.35 1.34
CA GLU A 684 -13.62 13.31 0.38
C GLU A 684 -12.47 12.48 0.94
N HIS A 685 -11.97 11.57 0.11
CA HIS A 685 -10.82 10.74 0.41
C HIS A 685 -9.73 10.99 -0.63
N SER A 686 -8.62 11.59 -0.18
CA SER A 686 -7.41 11.70 -0.99
C SER A 686 -6.26 11.00 -0.27
N PRO A 687 -5.79 9.84 -0.78
CA PRO A 687 -4.78 9.04 -0.09
C PRO A 687 -3.39 9.70 0.00
N TYR A 688 -3.18 10.82 -0.70
CA TYR A 688 -1.90 11.52 -0.74
C TYR A 688 -1.98 12.99 -0.35
N ASP A 689 -3.17 13.50 -0.01
CA ASP A 689 -3.35 14.90 0.37
C ASP A 689 -3.67 15.04 1.86
N LYS A 690 -2.65 15.45 2.64
CA LYS A 690 -2.76 15.69 4.08
C LYS A 690 -3.70 16.86 4.41
N ASP A 691 -4.04 17.70 3.43
CA ASP A 691 -4.85 18.91 3.58
C ASP A 691 -6.26 18.76 2.99
N THR A 692 -6.75 17.51 2.82
CA THR A 692 -8.11 17.24 2.32
C THR A 692 -9.16 18.03 3.15
N PRO A 693 -10.00 18.87 2.52
CA PRO A 693 -10.94 19.72 3.26
C PRO A 693 -12.03 18.93 4.01
N ASP A 694 -12.30 19.28 5.28
CA ASP A 694 -13.49 18.82 5.99
C ASP A 694 -14.71 19.64 5.53
N TRP A 695 -15.32 19.22 4.42
CA TRP A 695 -16.46 19.91 3.81
C TRP A 695 -17.62 20.09 4.77
N SER A 696 -17.88 19.11 5.64
CA SER A 696 -18.94 19.20 6.66
C SER A 696 -18.68 20.36 7.62
N GLU A 697 -17.45 20.52 8.10
CA GLU A 697 -17.09 21.65 8.98
C GLU A 697 -17.15 23.00 8.24
N LEU A 698 -16.73 23.06 6.97
CA LEU A 698 -16.85 24.27 6.16
C LEU A 698 -18.32 24.70 5.99
N ILE A 699 -19.23 23.75 5.70
CA ILE A 699 -20.66 24.04 5.61
C ILE A 699 -21.23 24.49 6.96
N LYS A 700 -20.89 23.83 8.07
CA LYS A 700 -21.35 24.23 9.42
C LYS A 700 -20.86 25.63 9.79
N ALA A 701 -19.61 25.96 9.46
CA ALA A 701 -19.06 27.30 9.69
C ALA A 701 -19.84 28.37 8.92
N MET A 702 -20.15 28.11 7.64
CA MET A 702 -20.99 29.01 6.84
C MET A 702 -22.40 29.15 7.39
N ALA A 703 -23.04 28.04 7.77
CA ALA A 703 -24.37 28.04 8.37
C ALA A 703 -24.42 28.89 9.66
N ASN A 704 -23.38 28.78 10.49
CA ASN A 704 -23.24 29.56 11.72
C ASN A 704 -23.05 31.06 11.44
N GLU A 705 -22.20 31.41 10.48
CA GLU A 705 -21.96 32.81 10.07
C GLU A 705 -23.21 33.45 9.43
N ALA A 706 -24.05 32.64 8.77
CA ALA A 706 -25.27 33.10 8.11
C ALA A 706 -26.45 33.41 9.06
N LYS A 707 -26.44 32.94 10.31
CA LYS A 707 -27.60 32.96 11.25
C LYS A 707 -28.32 34.30 11.38
N SER A 708 -27.59 35.42 11.32
CA SER A 708 -28.15 36.77 11.51
C SER A 708 -28.39 37.55 10.21
N THR A 709 -27.93 37.04 9.06
CA THR A 709 -27.94 37.77 7.77
C THR A 709 -28.16 36.85 6.57
N HIS A 710 -28.95 35.78 6.72
CA HIS A 710 -29.03 34.67 5.76
C HIS A 710 -29.18 35.10 4.29
N GLU A 711 -30.15 35.96 3.94
CA GLU A 711 -30.35 36.40 2.55
C GLU A 711 -29.12 37.14 1.97
N ARG A 712 -28.58 38.11 2.71
CA ARG A 712 -27.38 38.86 2.28
C ARG A 712 -26.14 37.96 2.23
N TYR A 713 -26.09 36.97 3.11
CA TYR A 713 -25.02 35.99 3.16
C TYR A 713 -25.03 35.08 1.94
N VAL A 714 -26.20 34.53 1.59
CA VAL A 714 -26.40 33.73 0.39
C VAL A 714 -26.11 34.55 -0.88
N GLN A 715 -26.46 35.84 -0.91
CA GLN A 715 -26.07 36.72 -2.02
C GLN A 715 -24.55 36.84 -2.16
N ALA A 716 -23.83 37.03 -1.05
CA ALA A 716 -22.37 37.09 -1.07
C ALA A 716 -21.73 35.76 -1.48
N LEU A 717 -22.27 34.63 -1.01
CA LEU A 717 -21.84 33.29 -1.44
C LEU A 717 -22.06 33.10 -2.94
N ASN A 718 -23.25 33.44 -3.45
CA ASN A 718 -23.57 33.30 -4.87
C ASN A 718 -22.64 34.15 -5.76
N GLN A 719 -22.27 35.35 -5.33
CA GLN A 719 -21.27 36.16 -6.04
C GLN A 719 -19.92 35.46 -6.14
N ALA A 720 -19.45 34.85 -5.05
CA ALA A 720 -18.20 34.12 -5.05
C ALA A 720 -18.26 32.84 -5.92
N LEU A 721 -19.36 32.08 -5.82
CA LEU A 721 -19.58 30.88 -6.62
C LEU A 721 -19.70 31.20 -8.12
N ASP A 722 -20.35 32.30 -8.48
CA ASP A 722 -20.45 32.73 -9.88
C ASP A 722 -19.06 33.06 -10.47
N LEU A 723 -18.14 33.65 -9.67
CA LEU A 723 -16.74 33.85 -10.08
C LEU A 723 -16.00 32.52 -10.26
N TYR A 724 -16.21 31.59 -9.32
CA TYR A 724 -15.64 30.24 -9.36
C TYR A 724 -16.09 29.46 -10.59
N PHE A 725 -17.39 29.40 -10.87
CA PHE A 725 -17.94 28.66 -12.03
C PHE A 725 -17.49 29.25 -13.37
N ARG A 726 -17.26 30.56 -13.46
CA ARG A 726 -16.69 31.16 -14.67
C ARG A 726 -15.19 30.86 -14.84
N GLY A 727 -14.53 30.32 -13.81
CA GLY A 727 -13.09 30.03 -13.78
C GLY A 727 -12.25 31.31 -13.88
N GLU A 728 -12.71 32.38 -13.25
CA GLU A 728 -12.05 33.70 -13.26
C GLU A 728 -11.04 33.79 -12.10
N GLN A 729 -9.97 32.98 -12.12
CA GLN A 729 -9.06 32.80 -10.98
C GLN A 729 -8.54 34.12 -10.37
N SER A 730 -8.10 35.06 -11.20
CA SER A 730 -7.63 36.37 -10.71
C SER A 730 -8.70 37.14 -9.94
N LEU A 731 -9.97 37.04 -10.34
CA LEU A 731 -11.06 37.72 -9.65
C LEU A 731 -11.45 36.97 -8.36
N ILE A 732 -11.30 35.66 -8.33
CA ILE A 732 -11.47 34.85 -7.11
C ILE A 732 -10.39 35.22 -6.10
N ASP A 733 -9.13 35.35 -6.53
CA ASP A 733 -8.01 35.73 -5.66
C ASP A 733 -8.23 37.15 -5.06
N ASP A 734 -8.65 38.11 -5.89
CA ASP A 734 -9.02 39.46 -5.45
C ASP A 734 -10.21 39.46 -4.47
N TRP A 735 -11.22 38.61 -4.74
CA TRP A 735 -12.38 38.44 -3.86
C TRP A 735 -11.96 37.81 -2.51
N LEU A 736 -11.11 36.78 -2.52
CA LEU A 736 -10.56 36.13 -1.33
C LEU A 736 -9.72 37.10 -0.49
N ALA A 737 -8.98 38.01 -1.13
CA ALA A 737 -8.23 39.05 -0.42
C ALA A 737 -9.15 40.06 0.28
N SER A 738 -10.23 40.48 -0.39
CA SER A 738 -11.07 41.61 0.05
C SER A 738 -12.31 41.24 0.88
N ALA A 739 -12.80 40.01 0.81
CA ALA A 739 -14.02 39.62 1.52
C ALA A 739 -13.88 39.73 3.06
N ASN A 740 -14.97 39.89 3.78
CA ASN A 740 -14.99 39.98 5.26
C ASN A 740 -15.79 38.84 5.91
N LYS A 741 -15.99 37.75 5.17
CA LYS A 741 -16.75 36.56 5.57
C LYS A 741 -15.82 35.34 5.65
N PRO A 742 -15.13 35.11 6.78
CA PRO A 742 -14.14 34.05 6.92
C PRO A 742 -14.64 32.65 6.52
N ALA A 743 -15.90 32.30 6.79
CA ALA A 743 -16.38 30.95 6.44
C ALA A 743 -16.59 30.77 4.93
N ILE A 744 -17.16 31.77 4.23
CA ILE A 744 -17.25 31.74 2.76
C ILE A 744 -15.84 31.70 2.15
N LYS A 745 -14.90 32.49 2.68
CA LYS A 745 -13.51 32.48 2.21
C LYS A 745 -12.88 31.10 2.31
N ALA A 746 -13.02 30.45 3.47
CA ALA A 746 -12.46 29.12 3.69
C ALA A 746 -13.07 28.09 2.71
N PHE A 747 -14.39 28.13 2.52
CA PHE A 747 -15.08 27.26 1.57
C PHE A 747 -14.63 27.50 0.12
N VAL A 748 -14.60 28.76 -0.34
CA VAL A 748 -14.20 29.10 -1.71
C VAL A 748 -12.72 28.77 -1.95
N LYS A 749 -11.85 28.98 -0.95
CA LYS A 749 -10.45 28.57 -1.04
C LYS A 749 -10.34 27.05 -1.24
N ALA A 750 -11.04 26.26 -0.44
CA ALA A 750 -11.06 24.80 -0.60
C ALA A 750 -11.56 24.39 -2.00
N LEU A 751 -12.58 25.06 -2.54
CA LEU A 751 -13.07 24.80 -3.91
C LEU A 751 -12.00 25.01 -5.00
N THR A 752 -11.07 25.96 -4.81
CA THR A 752 -9.98 26.19 -5.78
C THR A 752 -8.92 25.07 -5.77
N GLU A 753 -8.95 24.20 -4.77
CA GLU A 753 -8.01 23.09 -4.61
C GLU A 753 -8.57 21.77 -5.17
N VAL A 754 -9.88 21.69 -5.45
CA VAL A 754 -10.56 20.55 -6.11
C VAL A 754 -10.02 20.36 -7.54
N LYS A 755 -9.56 19.14 -7.87
CA LYS A 755 -8.87 18.83 -9.15
C LYS A 755 -9.39 17.58 -9.86
#